data_AF-A0A8H4TN89-F1
#
_entry.id   AF-A0A8H4TN89-F1
#
_cell.length_a   1.000
_cell.length_b   1.000
_cell.length_c   1.000
_cell.angle_alpha   90.00
_cell.angle_beta   90.00
_cell.angle_gamma   90.00
#
_symmetry.space_group_name_H-M   'P 1'
#
loop_
_entity.id
_entity.type
_entity.pdbx_description
1 polymer ?
#
loop_
_entity_poly.entity_id
_entity_poly.type
_entity_poly.pdbx_seq_one_letter_code
_entity_poly.pdbx_strand_id
1 'polypeptide(L)'
;MTSKNTGRLPVDNPVTSFWNEEPKKLDDYRSTAELPSSADIIIIGSGLSGVATAYFLLKDYPGPNPPSIVLLEARKICNGATGRNGGHVKPDTYSDIPKFAKLFGIETAAQLAAFEASHVPAVKDLVETEGLDCDFHVTRALDVYLDATHAKKVEETYRQISREGLVNLSDVAFTPKKNAERVSGVKNAQACISYTAAHVWPSKLVHQLLEKLMDKGINIQAHTPVTSVSQSEGGAWSVNTPRGTIQAKKIIHATNAYASHILPEYEHAITPVRGICSHLESEKKEKTPHLVNTYGIRFDEVNNDYLIPRADGSIIVGGAREAFWHNKKRYYDTVNDDELVDEANSYFDDYMQRYFRGWEDSRMKTKKVWTGILGYSFDFMPHIGEVPGKSGQFIIAGFTGYGMPKILLSSKGLAKMVLDGISFEETGLPSPFKTTRQRNESESSPLEDSLRPLYTIPYILMLFVISTSFNKVKPAGRKSRSKTRSNAGDQYQSDQQEDWSVVRPEDFSNGLFSGTGSSPSDDSTASTETIQTTFQSQYQDTNEPPADISSIISALDFPLDLGFLDSGYSNTPFDQENGLNEQGPGENEDVSKPFTGYLLPFLWTSQDDSPGSPKTISAVSQTPTLGQLRPSYSATRTLMMRFDQQTCDILSINEGSNGNPWRTLISSLADQSPAVCHALSCMAAFHGSYDLPSLHSRGIEEMDESSKWLTTEREVRFIPSLAASIALVFAEGWKSPKNTNNKHLGNTRRLIVERFPTEQRLWHLSTEDSARFKYLVTAFVYVHVIAGITYRKEEHAHPLPENILTFLSPVLSGSMTEIDPLLGCATLLFPLLDRVALLVNKVRRANSNSLTIVSQAGELHEQLLQWQAPKANLLQSFGEPRYSPQHPIQTAEALRYATLLHLHQAVPEIPSLSSEELARKVLVKLASIPSTSRMTNLHIFPLLAASCELTDEEDREWAKQRWEAMILRLRVGNADTCWEVVQATWARRDEHASERRCSSTEHEPELEEDFSIRGKLHWLNVMDDQQWQVFVG
;
A
#
# COMPACT_ATOMS: atom_id res chain seq x y z
N MET A 1 24.52 -22.15 27.07
CA MET A 1 23.16 -21.57 26.92
C MET A 1 22.26 -22.66 26.39
N THR A 2 21.05 -22.84 26.93
CA THR A 2 20.06 -23.77 26.37
C THR A 2 19.49 -23.18 25.08
N SER A 3 19.50 -23.96 24.00
CA SER A 3 18.92 -23.54 22.72
C SER A 3 17.42 -23.34 22.89
N LYS A 4 16.93 -22.12 22.65
CA LYS A 4 15.52 -21.91 22.35
C LYS A 4 15.26 -22.57 21.00
N ASN A 5 14.36 -23.55 20.97
CA ASN A 5 13.81 -24.04 19.71
C ASN A 5 12.95 -22.92 19.13
N THR A 6 13.31 -22.39 17.96
CA THR A 6 12.63 -21.28 17.29
C THR A 6 11.26 -21.68 16.70
N GLY A 7 10.89 -22.97 16.75
CA GLY A 7 9.61 -23.48 16.24
C GLY A 7 9.48 -23.50 14.71
N ARG A 8 10.44 -22.91 13.98
CA ARG A 8 10.47 -22.75 12.51
C ARG A 8 10.75 -24.06 11.74
N LEU A 9 10.04 -25.15 12.05
CA LEU A 9 9.96 -26.35 11.20
C LEU A 9 8.95 -26.15 10.05
N PRO A 10 9.07 -26.89 8.93
CA PRO A 10 8.01 -26.97 7.93
C PRO A 10 6.75 -27.62 8.52
N VAL A 11 5.57 -27.04 8.26
CA VAL A 11 4.28 -27.60 8.69
C VAL A 11 3.93 -28.89 7.92
N ASP A 12 3.32 -29.88 8.58
CA ASP A 12 3.15 -31.23 8.02
C ASP A 12 2.30 -31.28 6.73
N ASN A 13 1.24 -30.45 6.66
CA ASN A 13 0.19 -30.51 5.63
C ASN A 13 0.12 -29.22 4.79
N PRO A 14 1.14 -28.92 3.96
CA PRO A 14 1.16 -27.70 3.16
C PRO A 14 0.13 -27.75 2.01
N VAL A 15 -0.31 -26.57 1.55
CA VAL A 15 -1.10 -26.43 0.31
C VAL A 15 -0.37 -27.13 -0.84
N THR A 16 -1.06 -27.90 -1.67
CA THR A 16 -0.45 -28.54 -2.84
C THR A 16 -0.09 -27.51 -3.89
N SER A 17 1.19 -27.35 -4.23
CA SER A 17 1.63 -26.54 -5.37
C SER A 17 1.35 -27.26 -6.70
N PHE A 18 1.22 -26.52 -7.81
CA PHE A 18 1.08 -27.12 -9.14
C PHE A 18 2.21 -28.12 -9.44
N TRP A 19 3.46 -27.77 -9.12
CA TRP A 19 4.64 -28.61 -9.36
C TRP A 19 4.64 -29.96 -8.64
N ASN A 20 3.86 -30.08 -7.55
CA ASN A 20 3.75 -31.25 -6.68
C ASN A 20 2.30 -31.76 -6.60
N GLU A 21 1.48 -31.48 -7.61
CA GLU A 21 0.11 -31.99 -7.74
C GLU A 21 0.08 -33.44 -8.22
N GLU A 22 0.87 -33.77 -9.25
CA GLU A 22 1.07 -35.16 -9.68
C GLU A 22 2.11 -35.85 -8.78
N PRO A 23 1.76 -37.00 -8.13
CA PRO A 23 2.69 -37.75 -7.30
C PRO A 23 3.87 -38.31 -8.09
N LYS A 24 5.07 -38.28 -7.51
CA LYS A 24 6.30 -38.77 -8.16
C LYS A 24 6.90 -39.93 -7.38
N LYS A 25 7.59 -40.81 -8.11
CA LYS A 25 8.28 -42.02 -7.61
C LYS A 25 9.13 -41.77 -6.35
N LEU A 26 9.74 -40.59 -6.23
CA LEU A 26 10.60 -40.23 -5.09
C LEU A 26 9.92 -39.44 -3.97
N ASP A 27 8.65 -39.02 -4.09
CA ASP A 27 7.99 -38.11 -3.12
C ASP A 27 8.16 -38.56 -1.66
N ASP A 28 7.83 -39.81 -1.37
CA ASP A 28 7.85 -40.40 -0.02
C ASP A 28 9.03 -41.37 0.17
N TYR A 29 10.05 -41.30 -0.70
CA TYR A 29 11.07 -42.34 -0.82
C TYR A 29 12.10 -42.33 0.32
N ARG A 30 12.49 -43.54 0.73
CA ARG A 30 13.52 -43.83 1.73
C ARG A 30 14.40 -44.97 1.22
N SER A 31 15.71 -44.74 1.06
CA SER A 31 16.66 -45.75 0.58
C SER A 31 16.82 -46.93 1.55
N THR A 32 16.57 -46.70 2.84
CA THR A 32 16.62 -47.72 3.91
C THR A 32 15.50 -47.49 4.93
N ALA A 33 14.92 -48.58 5.45
CA ALA A 33 13.84 -48.54 6.44
C ALA A 33 14.31 -47.92 7.77
N GLU A 34 15.47 -48.34 8.25
CA GLU A 34 16.20 -47.70 9.35
C GLU A 34 17.20 -46.66 8.80
N LEU A 35 17.56 -45.70 9.64
CA LEU A 35 18.63 -44.75 9.32
C LEU A 35 20.02 -45.43 9.44
N PRO A 36 20.99 -45.10 8.56
CA PRO A 36 22.38 -45.47 8.79
C PRO A 36 22.88 -44.92 10.14
N SER A 37 23.73 -45.67 10.85
CA SER A 37 24.31 -45.20 12.12
C SER A 37 25.33 -44.07 11.94
N SER A 38 25.98 -44.02 10.77
CA SER A 38 26.89 -42.95 10.39
C SER A 38 26.97 -42.74 8.88
N ALA A 39 27.45 -41.57 8.47
CA ALA A 39 27.79 -41.20 7.11
C ALA A 39 28.99 -40.22 7.10
N ASP A 40 29.68 -40.06 5.97
CA ASP A 40 30.74 -39.05 5.85
C ASP A 40 30.16 -37.64 5.78
N ILE A 41 29.06 -37.49 5.01
CA ILE A 41 28.35 -36.24 4.75
C ILE A 41 26.85 -36.44 4.99
N ILE A 42 26.23 -35.56 5.78
CA ILE A 42 24.77 -35.42 5.85
C ILE A 42 24.34 -34.12 5.17
N ILE A 43 23.30 -34.18 4.34
CA ILE A 43 22.68 -33.02 3.68
C ILE A 43 21.26 -32.89 4.21
N ILE A 44 20.89 -31.70 4.69
CA ILE A 44 19.59 -31.44 5.31
C ILE A 44 18.78 -30.52 4.38
N GLY A 45 17.69 -31.06 3.83
CA GLY A 45 16.81 -30.42 2.86
C GLY A 45 16.99 -30.96 1.43
N SER A 46 15.90 -31.42 0.82
CA SER A 46 15.86 -31.96 -0.56
C SER A 46 15.56 -30.91 -1.64
N GLY A 47 15.63 -29.62 -1.31
CA GLY A 47 15.55 -28.54 -2.29
C GLY A 47 16.75 -28.54 -3.24
N LEU A 48 16.70 -27.70 -4.28
CA LEU A 48 17.76 -27.60 -5.30
C LEU A 48 19.16 -27.43 -4.68
N SER A 49 19.29 -26.66 -3.59
CA SER A 49 20.56 -26.45 -2.90
C SER A 49 21.15 -27.71 -2.28
N GLY A 50 20.33 -28.63 -1.77
CA GLY A 50 20.80 -29.89 -1.23
C GLY A 50 21.24 -30.84 -2.35
N VAL A 51 20.38 -30.98 -3.37
CA VAL A 51 20.58 -31.94 -4.47
C VAL A 51 21.69 -31.49 -5.43
N ALA A 52 21.79 -30.20 -5.76
CA ALA A 52 22.90 -29.68 -6.56
C ALA A 52 24.25 -29.80 -5.83
N THR A 53 24.28 -29.63 -4.50
CA THR A 53 25.51 -29.84 -3.73
C THR A 53 25.87 -31.33 -3.72
N ALA A 54 24.90 -32.22 -3.47
CA ALA A 54 25.08 -33.67 -3.58
C ALA A 54 25.60 -34.10 -4.97
N TYR A 55 25.12 -33.46 -6.02
CA TYR A 55 25.53 -33.70 -7.39
C TYR A 55 27.02 -33.38 -7.62
N PHE A 56 27.48 -32.18 -7.26
CA PHE A 56 28.90 -31.85 -7.41
C PHE A 56 29.79 -32.68 -6.47
N LEU A 57 29.34 -33.00 -5.25
CA LEU A 57 30.03 -33.92 -4.33
C LEU A 57 30.22 -35.35 -4.91
N LEU A 58 29.38 -35.77 -5.87
CA LEU A 58 29.42 -37.09 -6.49
C LEU A 58 29.83 -37.06 -7.98
N LYS A 59 30.02 -35.87 -8.58
CA LYS A 59 30.52 -35.68 -9.95
C LYS A 59 31.98 -35.23 -9.97
N ASP A 60 32.35 -34.31 -9.08
CA ASP A 60 33.69 -33.71 -9.05
C ASP A 60 34.63 -34.48 -8.09
N TYR A 61 34.18 -35.58 -7.47
CA TYR A 61 34.99 -36.42 -6.59
C TYR A 61 36.07 -37.21 -7.36
N PRO A 62 37.37 -37.09 -7.01
CA PRO A 62 38.47 -37.63 -7.83
C PRO A 62 38.80 -39.13 -7.57
N GLY A 63 38.21 -39.76 -6.55
CA GLY A 63 38.53 -41.13 -6.15
C GLY A 63 37.51 -42.18 -6.63
N PRO A 64 37.86 -43.48 -6.60
CA PRO A 64 36.95 -44.56 -7.00
C PRO A 64 35.84 -44.86 -5.98
N ASN A 65 36.01 -44.44 -4.72
CA ASN A 65 35.10 -44.68 -3.61
C ASN A 65 34.54 -43.34 -3.11
N PRO A 66 33.41 -42.83 -3.62
CA PRO A 66 32.84 -41.56 -3.18
C PRO A 66 32.45 -41.59 -1.68
N PRO A 67 32.41 -40.42 -1.01
CA PRO A 67 31.99 -40.33 0.39
C PRO A 67 30.55 -40.81 0.55
N SER A 68 30.24 -41.42 1.70
CA SER A 68 28.86 -41.81 2.01
C SER A 68 28.00 -40.56 2.30
N ILE A 69 26.97 -40.34 1.48
CA ILE A 69 26.06 -39.19 1.58
C ILE A 69 24.66 -39.65 2.01
N VAL A 70 24.14 -39.07 3.09
CA VAL A 70 22.74 -39.20 3.51
C VAL A 70 22.03 -37.86 3.34
N LEU A 71 20.94 -37.83 2.57
CA LEU A 71 20.09 -36.67 2.35
C LEU A 71 18.77 -36.82 3.12
N LEU A 72 18.54 -35.92 4.08
CA LEU A 72 17.40 -35.92 4.99
C LEU A 72 16.39 -34.84 4.58
N GLU A 73 15.11 -35.20 4.52
CA GLU A 73 14.02 -34.28 4.22
C GLU A 73 12.92 -34.40 5.29
N ALA A 74 12.37 -33.26 5.72
CA ALA A 74 11.33 -33.21 6.75
C ALA A 74 9.98 -33.73 6.25
N ARG A 75 9.60 -33.39 5.01
CA ARG A 75 8.32 -33.76 4.38
C ARG A 75 8.55 -34.74 3.22
N LYS A 76 7.78 -34.59 2.14
CA LYS A 76 8.08 -35.18 0.82
C LYS A 76 9.32 -34.54 0.19
N ILE A 77 9.97 -35.27 -0.73
CA ILE A 77 11.06 -34.74 -1.56
C ILE A 77 10.61 -33.50 -2.37
N CYS A 78 11.52 -32.54 -2.53
CA CYS A 78 11.33 -31.25 -3.19
C CYS A 78 10.13 -30.42 -2.70
N ASN A 79 9.62 -30.67 -1.49
CA ASN A 79 8.35 -30.10 -1.02
C ASN A 79 8.46 -28.72 -0.34
N GLY A 80 9.68 -28.24 -0.10
CA GLY A 80 9.96 -26.86 0.35
C GLY A 80 10.02 -25.85 -0.82
N ALA A 81 10.72 -24.73 -0.62
CA ALA A 81 10.77 -23.57 -1.52
C ALA A 81 10.98 -23.88 -3.02
N THR A 82 11.80 -24.87 -3.37
CA THR A 82 12.05 -25.25 -4.78
C THR A 82 10.77 -25.72 -5.47
N GLY A 83 10.00 -26.65 -4.89
CA GLY A 83 8.76 -27.15 -5.48
C GLY A 83 7.57 -26.19 -5.35
N ARG A 84 7.79 -24.92 -4.98
CA ARG A 84 6.75 -23.94 -4.68
C ARG A 84 6.97 -22.56 -5.31
N ASN A 85 8.09 -22.34 -6.00
CA ASN A 85 8.42 -21.06 -6.67
C ASN A 85 7.79 -20.96 -8.08
N GLY A 86 8.09 -19.88 -8.82
CA GLY A 86 7.55 -19.64 -10.18
C GLY A 86 8.31 -20.25 -11.36
N GLY A 87 9.23 -21.21 -11.15
CA GLY A 87 9.94 -21.91 -12.23
C GLY A 87 11.01 -21.11 -13.01
N HIS A 88 11.26 -19.84 -12.66
CA HIS A 88 12.21 -18.97 -13.37
C HIS A 88 13.68 -19.34 -13.10
N VAL A 89 14.51 -19.27 -14.13
CA VAL A 89 15.99 -19.21 -14.06
C VAL A 89 16.42 -17.91 -14.78
N LYS A 90 16.20 -16.78 -14.11
CA LYS A 90 16.23 -15.43 -14.70
C LYS A 90 17.27 -14.55 -13.97
N PRO A 91 18.33 -14.03 -14.63
CA PRO A 91 19.31 -13.13 -14.02
C PRO A 91 18.82 -11.67 -13.95
N ASP A 92 17.97 -11.39 -12.97
CA ASP A 92 17.36 -10.08 -12.66
C ASP A 92 18.34 -9.05 -12.06
N THR A 93 19.61 -9.41 -11.85
CA THR A 93 20.64 -8.52 -11.31
C THR A 93 20.79 -7.23 -12.10
N TYR A 94 20.56 -7.26 -13.42
CA TYR A 94 20.61 -6.05 -14.27
C TYR A 94 19.65 -4.94 -13.80
N SER A 95 18.54 -5.30 -13.14
CA SER A 95 17.60 -4.37 -12.51
C SER A 95 18.16 -3.76 -11.21
N ASP A 96 18.99 -4.52 -10.49
CA ASP A 96 19.41 -4.28 -9.11
C ASP A 96 20.87 -3.75 -8.98
N ILE A 97 21.61 -3.59 -10.10
CA ILE A 97 23.01 -3.10 -10.11
C ILE A 97 23.21 -1.82 -9.26
N PRO A 98 22.38 -0.75 -9.36
CA PRO A 98 22.59 0.45 -8.53
C PRO A 98 22.48 0.20 -7.02
N LYS A 99 21.61 -0.73 -6.62
CA LYS A 99 21.41 -1.13 -5.22
C LYS A 99 22.61 -1.92 -4.72
N PHE A 100 23.10 -2.89 -5.48
CA PHE A 100 24.29 -3.66 -5.09
C PHE A 100 25.58 -2.82 -5.18
N ALA A 101 25.69 -1.89 -6.13
CA ALA A 101 26.82 -0.96 -6.22
C ALA A 101 26.87 -0.03 -4.99
N LYS A 102 25.72 0.45 -4.51
CA LYS A 102 25.60 1.24 -3.27
C LYS A 102 25.96 0.43 -2.01
N LEU A 103 25.69 -0.87 -1.99
CA LEU A 103 25.93 -1.74 -0.82
C LEU A 103 27.35 -2.34 -0.79
N PHE A 104 27.94 -2.66 -1.94
CA PHE A 104 29.13 -3.51 -2.03
C PHE A 104 30.22 -3.00 -3.00
N GLY A 105 30.04 -1.83 -3.63
CA GLY A 105 30.91 -1.35 -4.70
C GLY A 105 30.49 -1.85 -6.09
N ILE A 106 30.84 -1.09 -7.14
CA ILE A 106 30.39 -1.36 -8.51
C ILE A 106 31.02 -2.62 -9.10
N GLU A 107 32.26 -2.93 -8.70
CA GLU A 107 33.01 -4.13 -9.06
C GLU A 107 32.31 -5.38 -8.53
N THR A 108 31.89 -5.36 -7.26
CA THR A 108 31.14 -6.45 -6.64
C THR A 108 29.74 -6.60 -7.26
N ALA A 109 29.08 -5.50 -7.61
CA ALA A 109 27.81 -5.53 -8.32
C ALA A 109 27.94 -6.13 -9.73
N ALA A 110 29.03 -5.84 -10.45
CA ALA A 110 29.36 -6.45 -11.74
C ALA A 110 29.63 -7.96 -11.61
N GLN A 111 30.40 -8.38 -10.59
CA GLN A 111 30.65 -9.78 -10.29
C GLN A 111 29.35 -10.54 -9.96
N LEU A 112 28.45 -9.95 -9.16
CA LEU A 112 27.13 -10.52 -8.86
C LEU A 112 26.29 -10.70 -10.12
N ALA A 113 26.25 -9.70 -11.02
CA ALA A 113 25.51 -9.78 -12.27
C ALA A 113 26.07 -10.86 -13.22
N ALA A 114 27.40 -10.95 -13.37
CA ALA A 114 28.05 -11.99 -14.16
C ALA A 114 27.80 -13.40 -13.58
N PHE A 115 27.88 -13.55 -12.25
CA PHE A 115 27.63 -14.81 -11.56
C PHE A 115 26.19 -15.31 -11.77
N GLU A 116 25.19 -14.42 -11.65
CA GLU A 116 23.80 -14.79 -11.93
C GLU A 116 23.55 -15.08 -13.42
N ALA A 117 24.10 -14.28 -14.34
CA ALA A 117 23.96 -14.50 -15.78
C ALA A 117 24.51 -15.88 -16.22
N SER A 118 25.65 -16.30 -15.65
CA SER A 118 26.26 -17.60 -15.92
C SER A 118 25.43 -18.81 -15.46
N HIS A 119 24.38 -18.64 -14.66
CA HIS A 119 23.50 -19.75 -14.28
C HIS A 119 22.64 -20.27 -15.43
N VAL A 120 22.25 -19.44 -16.40
CA VAL A 120 21.42 -19.90 -17.53
C VAL A 120 22.15 -20.96 -18.37
N PRO A 121 23.40 -20.72 -18.86
CA PRO A 121 24.16 -21.78 -19.54
C PRO A 121 24.57 -22.93 -18.62
N ALA A 122 24.82 -22.70 -17.32
CA ALA A 122 25.16 -23.79 -16.38
C ALA A 122 23.98 -24.75 -16.11
N VAL A 123 22.75 -24.25 -16.03
CA VAL A 123 21.54 -25.11 -15.92
C VAL A 123 21.27 -25.82 -17.25
N LYS A 124 21.52 -25.16 -18.40
CA LYS A 124 21.46 -25.81 -19.72
C LYS A 124 22.44 -26.99 -19.81
N ASP A 125 23.71 -26.78 -19.46
CA ASP A 125 24.77 -27.81 -19.44
C ASP A 125 24.39 -29.00 -18.55
N LEU A 126 23.87 -28.74 -17.35
CA LEU A 126 23.36 -29.77 -16.44
C LEU A 126 22.24 -30.60 -17.07
N VAL A 127 21.23 -29.93 -17.64
CA VAL A 127 20.03 -30.58 -18.21
C VAL A 127 20.39 -31.41 -19.44
N GLU A 128 21.28 -30.92 -20.30
CA GLU A 128 21.72 -31.62 -21.51
C GLU A 128 22.70 -32.76 -21.18
N THR A 129 23.66 -32.55 -20.28
CA THR A 129 24.67 -33.57 -19.90
C THR A 129 24.02 -34.75 -19.18
N GLU A 130 23.11 -34.50 -18.24
CA GLU A 130 22.47 -35.56 -17.46
C GLU A 130 21.20 -36.10 -18.16
N GLY A 131 20.71 -35.44 -19.21
CA GLY A 131 19.53 -35.84 -19.98
C GLY A 131 18.24 -35.75 -19.17
N LEU A 132 17.88 -34.53 -18.73
CA LEU A 132 16.76 -34.29 -17.81
C LEU A 132 15.51 -33.74 -18.55
N ASP A 133 14.41 -34.48 -18.52
CA ASP A 133 13.10 -34.04 -19.01
C ASP A 133 12.38 -33.23 -17.92
N CYS A 134 12.79 -31.97 -17.74
CA CYS A 134 12.30 -31.10 -16.69
C CYS A 134 11.60 -29.81 -17.17
N ASP A 135 11.00 -29.83 -18.37
CA ASP A 135 10.37 -28.66 -19.02
C ASP A 135 11.33 -27.44 -19.08
N PHE A 136 12.62 -27.69 -19.34
CA PHE A 136 13.63 -26.65 -19.41
C PHE A 136 13.61 -25.95 -20.77
N HIS A 137 13.40 -24.63 -20.76
CA HIS A 137 13.41 -23.80 -21.96
C HIS A 137 14.29 -22.57 -21.75
N VAL A 138 15.32 -22.41 -22.58
CA VAL A 138 16.06 -21.15 -22.72
C VAL A 138 15.21 -20.18 -23.54
N THR A 139 15.11 -18.94 -23.09
CA THR A 139 14.27 -17.90 -23.69
C THR A 139 14.79 -16.50 -23.34
N ARG A 140 14.06 -15.45 -23.71
CA ARG A 140 14.28 -14.09 -23.21
C ARG A 140 13.44 -13.84 -21.97
N ALA A 141 14.04 -13.19 -20.99
CA ALA A 141 13.30 -12.39 -20.03
C ALA A 141 12.84 -11.07 -20.68
N LEU A 142 11.72 -10.57 -20.18
CA LEU A 142 11.21 -9.23 -20.43
C LEU A 142 10.78 -8.60 -19.10
N ASP A 143 11.62 -7.71 -18.58
CA ASP A 143 11.22 -6.83 -17.47
C ASP A 143 10.49 -5.62 -18.03
N VAL A 144 9.22 -5.47 -17.67
CA VAL A 144 8.32 -4.45 -18.20
C VAL A 144 7.94 -3.48 -17.10
N TYR A 145 8.17 -2.20 -17.34
CA TYR A 145 7.93 -1.12 -16.37
C TYR A 145 6.65 -0.37 -16.75
N LEU A 146 5.69 -0.31 -15.83
CA LEU A 146 4.37 0.32 -16.06
C LEU A 146 4.25 1.73 -15.48
N ASP A 147 5.02 2.07 -14.44
CA ASP A 147 5.25 3.46 -14.03
C ASP A 147 6.32 4.14 -14.92
N ALA A 148 6.07 5.40 -15.27
CA ALA A 148 6.94 6.22 -16.10
C ALA A 148 8.17 6.75 -15.34
N THR A 149 8.08 6.93 -14.03
CA THR A 149 9.19 7.45 -13.20
C THR A 149 10.26 6.38 -13.02
N HIS A 150 9.86 5.17 -12.62
CA HIS A 150 10.71 3.99 -12.52
C HIS A 150 11.32 3.63 -13.88
N ALA A 151 10.53 3.64 -14.96
CA ALA A 151 11.03 3.40 -16.31
C ALA A 151 12.14 4.40 -16.74
N LYS A 152 12.00 5.69 -16.40
CA LYS A 152 13.02 6.70 -16.68
C LYS A 152 14.30 6.47 -15.85
N LYS A 153 14.17 6.19 -14.56
CA LYS A 153 15.29 5.87 -13.64
C LYS A 153 16.10 4.67 -14.15
N VAL A 154 15.41 3.66 -14.69
CA VAL A 154 16.01 2.46 -15.29
C VAL A 154 16.67 2.76 -16.65
N GLU A 155 16.08 3.63 -17.49
CA GLU A 155 16.73 4.09 -18.72
C GLU A 155 18.04 4.86 -18.44
N GLU A 156 18.02 5.74 -17.43
CA GLU A 156 19.19 6.51 -16.99
C GLU A 156 20.28 5.58 -16.42
N THR A 157 19.88 4.60 -15.59
CA THR A 157 20.75 3.54 -15.06
C THR A 157 21.41 2.72 -16.17
N TYR A 158 20.62 2.16 -17.10
CA TYR A 158 21.14 1.34 -18.20
C TYR A 158 22.13 2.13 -19.07
N ARG A 159 21.83 3.41 -19.37
CA ARG A 159 22.72 4.30 -20.11
C ARG A 159 23.99 4.68 -19.35
N GLN A 160 23.96 4.74 -18.02
CA GLN A 160 25.15 4.97 -17.21
C GLN A 160 26.08 3.75 -17.25
N ILE A 161 25.56 2.58 -16.91
CA ILE A 161 26.33 1.32 -16.88
C ILE A 161 26.91 1.01 -18.28
N SER A 162 26.15 1.27 -19.34
CA SER A 162 26.60 1.12 -20.74
C SER A 162 27.77 2.04 -21.15
N ARG A 163 27.99 3.16 -20.44
CA ARG A 163 29.13 4.07 -20.67
C ARG A 163 30.34 3.71 -19.81
N GLU A 164 30.09 3.25 -18.60
CA GLU A 164 31.14 2.83 -17.65
C GLU A 164 31.81 1.53 -18.09
N GLY A 165 31.08 0.64 -18.77
CA GLY A 165 31.62 -0.60 -19.36
C GLY A 165 31.99 -1.69 -18.33
N LEU A 166 31.85 -1.40 -17.03
CA LEU A 166 32.19 -2.29 -15.91
C LEU A 166 31.29 -3.54 -15.82
N VAL A 167 30.10 -3.51 -16.42
CA VAL A 167 29.17 -4.64 -16.47
C VAL A 167 28.93 -5.06 -17.92
N ASN A 168 29.01 -6.37 -18.18
CA ASN A 168 28.70 -6.90 -19.51
C ASN A 168 27.18 -6.84 -19.80
N LEU A 169 26.80 -5.84 -20.60
CA LEU A 169 25.43 -5.63 -21.09
C LEU A 169 25.22 -6.13 -22.54
N SER A 170 26.14 -6.91 -23.11
CA SER A 170 26.05 -7.35 -24.53
C SER A 170 24.79 -8.16 -24.86
N ASP A 171 24.25 -8.88 -23.87
CA ASP A 171 23.00 -9.64 -23.96
C ASP A 171 21.75 -8.81 -23.59
N VAL A 172 21.93 -7.57 -23.09
CA VAL A 172 20.88 -6.76 -22.45
C VAL A 172 20.39 -5.65 -23.39
N ALA A 173 19.18 -5.79 -23.91
CA ALA A 173 18.53 -4.83 -24.80
C ALA A 173 17.48 -3.98 -24.07
N PHE A 174 17.68 -2.66 -24.03
CA PHE A 174 16.67 -1.70 -23.53
C PHE A 174 15.73 -1.24 -24.64
N THR A 175 14.42 -1.25 -24.37
CA THR A 175 13.35 -0.82 -25.27
C THR A 175 12.55 0.35 -24.67
N PRO A 176 12.60 1.57 -25.25
CA PRO A 176 11.85 2.73 -24.76
C PRO A 176 10.35 2.66 -25.11
N LYS A 177 9.53 3.44 -24.39
CA LYS A 177 8.06 3.57 -24.48
C LYS A 177 7.46 3.41 -25.89
N LYS A 178 8.06 4.05 -26.91
CA LYS A 178 7.60 4.00 -28.31
C LYS A 178 7.44 2.57 -28.84
N ASN A 179 8.25 1.63 -28.38
CA ASN A 179 8.22 0.22 -28.78
C ASN A 179 7.88 -0.75 -27.65
N ALA A 180 7.98 -0.34 -26.37
CA ALA A 180 7.88 -1.24 -25.22
C ALA A 180 6.64 -2.16 -25.26
N GLU A 181 5.44 -1.59 -25.37
CA GLU A 181 4.16 -2.32 -25.45
C GLU A 181 4.06 -3.26 -26.67
N ARG A 182 4.74 -2.94 -27.78
CA ARG A 182 4.78 -3.76 -29.00
C ARG A 182 5.79 -4.91 -28.90
N VAL A 183 6.88 -4.71 -28.14
CA VAL A 183 7.92 -5.72 -27.93
C VAL A 183 7.53 -6.69 -26.82
N SER A 184 6.88 -6.20 -25.76
CA SER A 184 6.46 -7.04 -24.64
C SER A 184 5.10 -7.69 -24.85
N GLY A 185 4.18 -7.04 -25.57
CA GLY A 185 2.76 -7.42 -25.60
C GLY A 185 1.99 -7.03 -24.33
N VAL A 186 2.66 -6.47 -23.32
CA VAL A 186 2.07 -5.99 -22.07
C VAL A 186 1.55 -4.57 -22.28
N LYS A 187 0.28 -4.34 -21.95
CA LYS A 187 -0.41 -3.05 -22.05
C LYS A 187 0.28 -2.01 -21.16
N ASN A 188 0.20 -0.74 -21.53
CA ASN A 188 0.65 0.39 -20.72
C ASN A 188 2.16 0.43 -20.43
N ALA A 189 2.98 -0.36 -21.14
CA ALA A 189 4.43 -0.44 -20.93
C ALA A 189 5.17 0.88 -21.27
N GLN A 190 5.91 1.40 -20.29
CA GLN A 190 6.69 2.64 -20.38
C GLN A 190 8.15 2.37 -20.80
N ALA A 191 8.70 1.23 -20.39
CA ALA A 191 9.96 0.70 -20.88
C ALA A 191 9.95 -0.83 -20.78
N CYS A 192 10.88 -1.49 -21.48
CA CYS A 192 11.16 -2.90 -21.28
C CYS A 192 12.65 -3.20 -21.41
N ILE A 193 13.20 -4.03 -20.53
CA ILE A 193 14.55 -4.61 -20.63
C ILE A 193 14.42 -6.08 -21.01
N SER A 194 15.27 -6.55 -21.93
CA SER A 194 15.37 -7.97 -22.30
C SER A 194 16.79 -8.50 -22.19
N TYR A 195 16.94 -9.69 -21.62
CA TYR A 195 18.18 -10.47 -21.54
C TYR A 195 17.83 -11.97 -21.56
N THR A 196 18.84 -12.83 -21.69
CA THR A 196 18.67 -14.28 -21.76
C THR A 196 18.35 -14.85 -20.39
N ALA A 197 17.37 -15.74 -20.36
CA ALA A 197 16.89 -16.44 -19.18
C ALA A 197 16.50 -17.87 -19.55
N ALA A 198 16.08 -18.65 -18.57
CA ALA A 198 15.35 -19.88 -18.82
C ALA A 198 14.19 -20.04 -17.84
N HIS A 199 13.36 -21.05 -18.07
CA HIS A 199 12.43 -21.56 -17.08
C HIS A 199 12.44 -23.09 -17.06
N VAL A 200 11.97 -23.67 -15.97
CA VAL A 200 12.04 -25.12 -15.68
C VAL A 200 10.90 -25.54 -14.74
N TRP A 201 10.46 -26.79 -14.80
CA TRP A 201 9.65 -27.41 -13.75
C TRP A 201 10.58 -27.83 -12.59
N PRO A 202 10.62 -27.12 -11.46
CA PRO A 202 11.69 -27.30 -10.48
C PRO A 202 11.68 -28.68 -9.79
N SER A 203 10.48 -29.22 -9.58
CA SER A 203 10.27 -30.55 -9.00
C SER A 203 10.74 -31.69 -9.94
N LYS A 204 10.46 -31.64 -11.25
CA LYS A 204 11.00 -32.59 -12.23
C LYS A 204 12.54 -32.57 -12.23
N LEU A 205 13.13 -31.37 -12.28
CA LEU A 205 14.59 -31.16 -12.25
C LEU A 205 15.22 -31.83 -11.02
N VAL A 206 14.70 -31.56 -9.83
CA VAL A 206 15.22 -32.12 -8.57
C VAL A 206 15.02 -33.63 -8.49
N HIS A 207 13.86 -34.15 -8.87
CA HIS A 207 13.57 -35.58 -8.76
C HIS A 207 14.43 -36.41 -9.73
N GLN A 208 14.53 -36.01 -11.01
CA GLN A 208 15.35 -36.74 -11.97
C GLN A 208 16.84 -36.62 -11.65
N LEU A 209 17.31 -35.47 -11.15
CA LEU A 209 18.69 -35.34 -10.70
C LEU A 209 18.98 -36.26 -9.50
N LEU A 210 18.03 -36.40 -8.55
CA LEU A 210 18.16 -37.39 -7.47
C LEU A 210 18.21 -38.83 -7.99
N GLU A 211 17.44 -39.20 -9.02
CA GLU A 211 17.52 -40.53 -9.63
C GLU A 211 18.93 -40.82 -10.18
N LYS A 212 19.58 -39.86 -10.85
CA LYS A 212 20.98 -39.97 -11.30
C LYS A 212 21.98 -40.13 -10.15
N LEU A 213 21.66 -39.62 -8.95
CA LEU A 213 22.50 -39.77 -7.76
C LEU A 213 22.25 -41.07 -6.99
N MET A 214 21.06 -41.68 -7.14
CA MET A 214 20.79 -43.01 -6.59
C MET A 214 21.68 -44.08 -7.23
N ASP A 215 21.94 -43.97 -8.54
CA ASP A 215 22.91 -44.81 -9.26
C ASP A 215 24.35 -44.65 -8.72
N LYS A 216 24.64 -43.52 -8.04
CA LYS A 216 25.91 -43.24 -7.34
C LYS A 216 25.87 -43.55 -5.83
N GLY A 217 24.80 -44.18 -5.35
CA GLY A 217 24.72 -44.68 -3.97
C GLY A 217 24.28 -43.68 -2.89
N ILE A 218 23.67 -42.54 -3.25
CA ILE A 218 23.13 -41.62 -2.23
C ILE A 218 21.98 -42.28 -1.43
N ASN A 219 21.98 -42.10 -0.11
CA ASN A 219 20.89 -42.54 0.76
C ASN A 219 19.90 -41.38 0.97
N ILE A 220 18.66 -41.52 0.50
CA ILE A 220 17.60 -40.50 0.58
C ILE A 220 16.63 -40.89 1.69
N GLN A 221 16.18 -39.94 2.50
CA GLN A 221 15.23 -40.19 3.59
C GLN A 221 14.16 -39.09 3.67
N ALA A 222 13.05 -39.27 2.94
CA ALA A 222 11.83 -38.47 3.12
C ALA A 222 11.20 -38.70 4.51
N HIS A 223 10.35 -37.77 4.94
CA HIS A 223 9.61 -37.82 6.22
C HIS A 223 10.52 -38.11 7.42
N THR A 224 11.60 -37.33 7.52
CA THR A 224 12.71 -37.48 8.47
C THR A 224 13.21 -36.09 8.92
N PRO A 225 12.41 -35.32 9.68
CA PRO A 225 12.79 -33.99 10.12
C PRO A 225 13.98 -34.06 11.09
N VAL A 226 15.01 -33.25 10.81
CA VAL A 226 16.12 -33.02 11.74
C VAL A 226 15.68 -32.01 12.78
N THR A 227 15.67 -32.42 14.05
CA THR A 227 15.21 -31.59 15.18
C THR A 227 16.35 -30.90 15.93
N SER A 228 17.58 -31.38 15.78
CA SER A 228 18.79 -30.75 16.32
C SER A 228 20.07 -31.36 15.75
N VAL A 229 21.16 -30.60 15.82
CA VAL A 229 22.53 -31.08 15.61
C VAL A 229 23.35 -30.79 16.87
N SER A 230 24.04 -31.80 17.40
CA SER A 230 24.87 -31.71 18.61
C SER A 230 26.20 -32.42 18.42
N GLN A 231 27.26 -32.02 19.13
CA GLN A 231 28.54 -32.74 19.04
C GLN A 231 28.47 -34.03 19.87
N SER A 232 29.05 -35.12 19.37
CA SER A 232 29.23 -36.39 20.10
C SER A 232 30.56 -36.40 20.87
N GLU A 233 30.69 -37.29 21.85
CA GLU A 233 31.92 -37.47 22.64
C GLU A 233 33.15 -37.83 21.79
N GLY A 234 32.93 -38.45 20.62
CA GLY A 234 33.97 -38.76 19.63
C GLY A 234 34.33 -37.61 18.68
N GLY A 235 33.81 -36.39 18.91
CA GLY A 235 34.10 -35.19 18.13
C GLY A 235 33.32 -35.06 16.81
N ALA A 236 32.63 -36.11 16.36
CA ALA A 236 31.71 -36.08 15.22
C ALA A 236 30.39 -35.37 15.57
N TRP A 237 29.60 -35.00 14.56
CA TRP A 237 28.28 -34.39 14.75
C TRP A 237 27.16 -35.43 14.76
N SER A 238 26.36 -35.41 15.82
CA SER A 238 25.10 -36.13 15.96
C SER A 238 23.97 -35.34 15.29
N VAL A 239 23.32 -35.91 14.28
CA VAL A 239 22.12 -35.37 13.64
C VAL A 239 20.90 -36.14 14.18
N ASN A 240 20.05 -35.46 14.95
CA ASN A 240 18.95 -36.09 15.68
C ASN A 240 17.61 -35.94 14.93
N THR A 241 16.84 -37.02 14.86
CA THR A 241 15.54 -37.09 14.18
C THR A 241 14.56 -37.96 14.98
N PRO A 242 13.24 -37.88 14.75
CA PRO A 242 12.27 -38.82 15.33
C PRO A 242 12.48 -40.30 14.94
N ARG A 243 13.30 -40.58 13.91
CA ARG A 243 13.68 -41.92 13.45
C ARG A 243 15.06 -42.37 13.99
N GLY A 244 15.62 -41.65 14.96
CA GLY A 244 16.94 -41.91 15.54
C GLY A 244 18.01 -40.90 15.11
N THR A 245 19.26 -41.18 15.49
CA THR A 245 20.40 -40.28 15.34
C THR A 245 21.45 -40.87 14.40
N ILE A 246 21.96 -40.04 13.48
CA ILE A 246 23.06 -40.39 12.56
C ILE A 246 24.31 -39.59 12.97
N GLN A 247 25.48 -40.23 12.98
CA GLN A 247 26.77 -39.53 13.14
C GLN A 247 27.36 -39.11 11.79
N ALA A 248 27.87 -37.88 11.67
CA ALA A 248 28.65 -37.46 10.50
C ALA A 248 29.82 -36.54 10.83
N LYS A 249 30.81 -36.51 9.94
CA LYS A 249 31.94 -35.57 10.03
C LYS A 249 31.60 -34.22 9.39
N LYS A 250 30.83 -34.23 8.30
CA LYS A 250 30.43 -33.02 7.57
C LYS A 250 28.90 -32.94 7.47
N ILE A 251 28.33 -31.75 7.69
CA ILE A 251 26.88 -31.49 7.60
C ILE A 251 26.64 -30.29 6.68
N ILE A 252 25.68 -30.38 5.78
CA ILE A 252 25.30 -29.31 4.86
C ILE A 252 23.83 -28.91 5.11
N HIS A 253 23.64 -27.71 5.63
CA HIS A 253 22.35 -27.10 5.93
C HIS A 253 21.79 -26.41 4.69
N ALA A 254 21.01 -27.13 3.89
CA ALA A 254 20.35 -26.65 2.67
C ALA A 254 18.87 -26.26 2.91
N THR A 255 18.55 -25.87 4.14
CA THR A 255 17.18 -25.69 4.68
C THR A 255 16.55 -24.33 4.37
N ASN A 256 17.26 -23.42 3.70
CA ASN A 256 16.77 -22.10 3.27
C ASN A 256 16.07 -21.30 4.40
N ALA A 257 14.75 -21.16 4.37
CA ALA A 257 13.96 -20.41 5.36
C ALA A 257 13.94 -21.05 6.75
N TYR A 258 14.11 -22.37 6.83
CA TYR A 258 14.02 -23.16 8.06
C TYR A 258 15.39 -23.30 8.77
N ALA A 259 16.43 -22.59 8.29
CA ALA A 259 17.80 -22.69 8.81
C ALA A 259 17.91 -22.44 10.32
N SER A 260 17.18 -21.44 10.83
CA SER A 260 17.21 -21.06 12.25
C SER A 260 16.52 -22.04 13.21
N HIS A 261 15.91 -23.12 12.72
CA HIS A 261 15.48 -24.23 13.58
C HIS A 261 16.68 -25.06 14.08
N ILE A 262 17.66 -25.29 13.22
CA ILE A 262 18.83 -26.14 13.48
C ILE A 262 20.07 -25.29 13.82
N LEU A 263 20.14 -24.07 13.29
CA LEU A 263 21.20 -23.09 13.51
C LEU A 263 20.62 -21.77 14.07
N PRO A 264 20.27 -21.70 15.37
CA PRO A 264 19.65 -20.50 15.97
C PRO A 264 20.46 -19.21 15.78
N GLU A 265 21.78 -19.29 15.56
CA GLU A 265 22.62 -18.14 15.20
C GLU A 265 22.30 -17.51 13.83
N TYR A 266 21.29 -18.00 13.10
CA TYR A 266 20.71 -17.37 11.90
C TYR A 266 19.27 -16.87 12.12
N GLU A 267 18.75 -16.87 13.36
CA GLU A 267 17.36 -16.47 13.67
C GLU A 267 17.01 -15.04 13.21
N HIS A 268 17.97 -14.11 13.34
CA HIS A 268 17.89 -12.75 12.80
C HIS A 268 18.36 -12.66 11.35
N ALA A 269 19.44 -13.39 11.01
CA ALA A 269 20.08 -13.33 9.70
C ALA A 269 19.17 -13.78 8.55
N ILE A 270 18.33 -14.80 8.77
CA ILE A 270 17.42 -15.38 7.78
C ILE A 270 16.00 -15.47 8.37
N THR A 271 15.10 -14.63 7.87
CA THR A 271 13.68 -14.63 8.26
C THR A 271 12.84 -15.46 7.27
N PRO A 272 11.93 -16.33 7.74
CA PRO A 272 11.00 -17.03 6.85
C PRO A 272 9.87 -16.09 6.39
N VAL A 273 9.67 -16.00 5.08
CA VAL A 273 8.74 -15.05 4.44
C VAL A 273 7.83 -15.77 3.45
N ARG A 274 6.52 -15.57 3.57
CA ARG A 274 5.50 -16.16 2.70
C ARG A 274 5.45 -15.43 1.34
N GLY A 275 5.53 -16.19 0.26
CA GLY A 275 5.22 -15.77 -1.10
C GLY A 275 4.08 -16.61 -1.70
N ILE A 276 3.54 -16.16 -2.84
CA ILE A 276 2.38 -16.76 -3.49
C ILE A 276 2.67 -16.97 -4.98
N CYS A 277 2.20 -18.10 -5.53
CA CYS A 277 2.19 -18.40 -6.95
C CYS A 277 0.85 -19.01 -7.37
N SER A 278 0.57 -18.98 -8.66
CA SER A 278 -0.66 -19.46 -9.27
C SER A 278 -0.39 -20.19 -10.59
N HIS A 279 -1.37 -20.99 -11.00
CA HIS A 279 -1.43 -21.65 -12.30
C HIS A 279 -2.72 -21.22 -12.99
N LEU A 280 -2.60 -20.70 -14.21
CA LEU A 280 -3.70 -20.21 -15.03
C LEU A 280 -3.88 -21.12 -16.24
N GLU A 281 -5.11 -21.57 -16.50
CA GLU A 281 -5.45 -22.38 -17.68
C GLU A 281 -6.69 -21.84 -18.41
N SER A 282 -6.83 -22.16 -19.69
CA SER A 282 -8.05 -21.97 -20.47
C SER A 282 -8.73 -23.32 -20.75
N GLU A 283 -9.97 -23.31 -21.22
CA GLU A 283 -10.66 -24.55 -21.58
C GLU A 283 -10.07 -25.16 -22.86
N LYS A 284 -9.93 -26.49 -22.90
CA LYS A 284 -9.28 -27.18 -24.02
C LYS A 284 -10.04 -26.92 -25.33
N LYS A 285 -9.29 -26.53 -26.36
CA LYS A 285 -9.70 -26.06 -27.72
C LYS A 285 -9.85 -24.54 -27.88
N GLU A 286 -9.63 -23.73 -26.85
CA GLU A 286 -9.59 -22.28 -27.02
C GLU A 286 -8.30 -21.79 -27.68
N LYS A 287 -8.38 -20.67 -28.40
CA LYS A 287 -7.22 -20.02 -29.04
C LYS A 287 -6.62 -19.01 -28.08
N THR A 288 -5.92 -19.47 -27.04
CA THR A 288 -5.05 -18.59 -26.27
C THR A 288 -3.91 -18.06 -27.16
N PRO A 289 -3.49 -16.79 -27.00
CA PRO A 289 -2.27 -16.31 -27.63
C PRO A 289 -1.05 -17.06 -27.07
N HIS A 290 0.02 -17.17 -27.86
CA HIS A 290 1.28 -17.76 -27.39
C HIS A 290 2.21 -16.69 -26.83
N LEU A 291 2.72 -16.91 -25.62
CA LEU A 291 3.91 -16.21 -25.10
C LEU A 291 5.11 -17.13 -25.20
N VAL A 292 6.21 -16.61 -25.75
CA VAL A 292 7.50 -17.32 -25.87
C VAL A 292 8.51 -16.89 -24.81
N ASN A 293 8.32 -15.70 -24.23
CA ASN A 293 9.23 -15.06 -23.26
C ASN A 293 8.73 -15.28 -21.83
N THR A 294 9.65 -15.22 -20.86
CA THR A 294 9.32 -15.04 -19.43
C THR A 294 9.31 -13.56 -19.06
N TYR A 295 8.48 -13.15 -18.09
CA TYR A 295 8.28 -11.74 -17.76
C TYR A 295 8.52 -11.44 -16.29
N GLY A 296 9.06 -10.25 -16.00
CA GLY A 296 8.83 -9.54 -14.75
C GLY A 296 7.97 -8.31 -15.03
N ILE A 297 6.87 -8.12 -14.32
CA ILE A 297 6.01 -6.94 -14.47
C ILE A 297 6.25 -6.04 -13.25
N ARG A 298 6.73 -4.82 -13.49
CA ARG A 298 7.07 -3.82 -12.46
C ARG A 298 6.01 -2.73 -12.48
N PHE A 299 5.15 -2.73 -11.46
CA PHE A 299 4.07 -1.74 -11.33
C PHE A 299 4.62 -0.41 -10.83
N ASP A 300 5.48 -0.46 -9.81
CA ASP A 300 6.24 0.65 -9.25
C ASP A 300 7.67 0.17 -8.89
N GLU A 301 8.40 0.85 -7.99
CA GLU A 301 9.76 0.44 -7.57
C GLU A 301 9.78 -0.81 -6.66
N VAL A 302 8.65 -1.25 -6.13
CA VAL A 302 8.56 -2.25 -5.07
C VAL A 302 7.46 -3.31 -5.31
N ASN A 303 6.35 -2.98 -5.97
CA ASN A 303 5.37 -3.97 -6.42
C ASN A 303 5.79 -4.60 -7.76
N ASN A 304 5.94 -5.92 -7.75
CA ASN A 304 6.25 -6.69 -8.95
C ASN A 304 5.61 -8.08 -8.94
N ASP A 305 5.30 -8.56 -10.14
CA ASP A 305 4.98 -9.95 -10.44
C ASP A 305 6.04 -10.57 -11.36
N TYR A 306 5.97 -11.88 -11.54
CA TYR A 306 6.78 -12.66 -12.45
C TYR A 306 5.96 -13.82 -13.06
N LEU A 307 6.21 -14.18 -14.32
CA LEU A 307 5.50 -15.30 -14.97
C LEU A 307 6.32 -16.04 -16.04
N ILE A 308 6.02 -17.33 -16.19
CA ILE A 308 6.51 -18.18 -17.28
C ILE A 308 5.33 -18.75 -18.08
N PRO A 309 5.48 -18.87 -19.42
CA PRO A 309 4.62 -19.72 -20.22
C PRO A 309 4.98 -21.19 -20.02
N ARG A 310 4.05 -22.09 -20.31
CA ARG A 310 4.30 -23.54 -20.44
C ARG A 310 3.89 -24.04 -21.83
N ALA A 311 4.49 -25.15 -22.25
CA ALA A 311 4.29 -25.73 -23.59
C ALA A 311 2.83 -26.16 -23.89
N ASP A 312 2.00 -26.34 -22.87
CA ASP A 312 0.55 -26.62 -23.00
C ASP A 312 -0.31 -25.35 -23.10
N GLY A 313 0.30 -24.16 -23.18
CA GLY A 313 -0.39 -22.88 -23.27
C GLY A 313 -0.92 -22.33 -21.95
N SER A 314 -0.68 -23.02 -20.82
CA SER A 314 -0.95 -22.50 -19.48
C SER A 314 0.17 -21.57 -19.00
N ILE A 315 -0.14 -20.72 -18.01
CA ILE A 315 0.79 -19.73 -17.45
C ILE A 315 0.99 -20.01 -15.95
N ILE A 316 2.21 -19.83 -15.45
CA ILE A 316 2.49 -19.77 -14.01
C ILE A 316 2.80 -18.32 -13.66
N VAL A 317 2.04 -17.72 -12.74
CA VAL A 317 2.24 -16.32 -12.29
C VAL A 317 2.47 -16.29 -10.79
N GLY A 318 3.50 -15.58 -10.33
CA GLY A 318 3.76 -15.36 -8.90
C GLY A 318 4.07 -13.91 -8.58
N GLY A 319 3.91 -13.54 -7.32
CA GLY A 319 3.91 -12.15 -6.87
C GLY A 319 2.70 -11.85 -6.00
N ALA A 320 1.74 -11.08 -6.52
CA ALA A 320 0.57 -10.56 -5.82
C ALA A 320 0.90 -9.70 -4.59
N ARG A 321 2.13 -9.17 -4.49
CA ARG A 321 2.64 -8.42 -3.32
C ARG A 321 1.66 -7.34 -2.87
N GLU A 322 1.21 -6.53 -3.81
CA GLU A 322 0.21 -5.46 -3.66
C GLU A 322 -0.97 -5.88 -2.76
N ALA A 323 -1.53 -7.06 -2.98
CA ALA A 323 -2.75 -7.53 -2.32
C ALA A 323 -2.61 -7.79 -0.81
N PHE A 324 -1.41 -8.06 -0.29
CA PHE A 324 -1.23 -8.52 1.10
C PHE A 324 -0.05 -7.94 1.89
N TRP A 325 0.94 -7.32 1.22
CA TRP A 325 2.19 -6.93 1.88
C TRP A 325 2.04 -5.82 2.95
N HIS A 326 0.91 -5.10 2.90
CA HIS A 326 0.51 -4.11 3.90
C HIS A 326 0.25 -4.73 5.29
N ASN A 327 -0.07 -6.03 5.37
CA ASN A 327 -0.33 -6.74 6.62
C ASN A 327 0.87 -7.64 6.98
N LYS A 328 1.92 -7.07 7.61
CA LYS A 328 3.18 -7.78 7.94
C LYS A 328 2.96 -9.15 8.60
N LYS A 329 1.90 -9.31 9.42
CA LYS A 329 1.55 -10.57 10.10
C LYS A 329 1.09 -11.71 9.17
N ARG A 330 0.62 -11.43 7.94
CA ARG A 330 0.15 -12.45 6.98
C ARG A 330 1.28 -13.20 6.28
N TYR A 331 2.51 -12.68 6.30
CA TYR A 331 3.60 -13.22 5.48
C TYR A 331 5.01 -13.06 6.05
N TYR A 332 5.24 -12.26 7.09
CA TYR A 332 6.57 -12.07 7.68
C TYR A 332 6.77 -12.91 8.94
N ASP A 333 7.95 -13.50 9.08
CA ASP A 333 8.31 -14.47 10.12
C ASP A 333 7.27 -15.59 10.29
N THR A 334 6.95 -16.26 9.19
CA THR A 334 6.02 -17.40 9.19
C THR A 334 6.52 -18.55 8.32
N VAL A 335 6.40 -19.76 8.85
CA VAL A 335 6.74 -21.04 8.19
C VAL A 335 5.52 -21.78 7.64
N ASN A 336 4.32 -21.23 7.88
CA ASN A 336 3.04 -21.83 7.52
C ASN A 336 2.78 -21.70 6.01
N ASP A 337 2.94 -22.80 5.26
CA ASP A 337 2.54 -22.95 3.86
C ASP A 337 1.36 -23.92 3.64
N ASP A 338 0.63 -24.20 4.72
CA ASP A 338 -0.66 -24.91 4.85
C ASP A 338 -1.88 -24.01 4.61
N GLU A 339 -1.75 -22.70 4.84
CA GLU A 339 -2.78 -21.70 4.50
C GLU A 339 -2.40 -20.84 3.26
N LEU A 340 -3.43 -20.31 2.60
CA LEU A 340 -3.31 -19.27 1.57
C LEU A 340 -3.30 -17.87 2.23
N VAL A 341 -3.24 -16.82 1.41
CA VAL A 341 -3.48 -15.44 1.86
C VAL A 341 -4.77 -14.97 1.18
N ASP A 342 -5.85 -14.87 1.96
CA ASP A 342 -7.22 -14.68 1.46
C ASP A 342 -7.34 -13.49 0.50
N GLU A 343 -6.65 -12.40 0.84
CA GLU A 343 -6.61 -11.14 0.14
C GLU A 343 -6.02 -11.27 -1.29
N ALA A 344 -5.19 -12.29 -1.54
CA ALA A 344 -4.52 -12.53 -2.82
C ALA A 344 -5.16 -13.65 -3.66
N ASN A 345 -6.15 -14.40 -3.13
CA ASN A 345 -6.70 -15.58 -3.80
C ASN A 345 -7.33 -15.28 -5.18
N SER A 346 -7.93 -14.10 -5.35
CA SER A 346 -8.50 -13.61 -6.62
C SER A 346 -7.59 -12.64 -7.38
N TYR A 347 -6.37 -12.38 -6.90
CA TYR A 347 -5.46 -11.43 -7.55
C TYR A 347 -5.12 -11.85 -8.99
N PHE A 348 -5.00 -13.16 -9.22
CA PHE A 348 -4.65 -13.73 -10.52
C PHE A 348 -5.85 -13.91 -11.46
N ASP A 349 -7.07 -13.54 -11.02
CA ASP A 349 -8.25 -13.61 -11.88
C ASP A 349 -8.16 -12.60 -13.03
N ASP A 350 -8.50 -13.09 -14.22
CA ASP A 350 -8.37 -12.42 -15.50
C ASP A 350 -6.97 -11.81 -15.77
N TYR A 351 -5.90 -12.27 -15.10
CA TYR A 351 -4.58 -11.62 -15.10
C TYR A 351 -4.04 -11.32 -16.51
N MET A 352 -4.14 -12.28 -17.43
CA MET A 352 -3.68 -12.12 -18.80
C MET A 352 -4.56 -11.12 -19.57
N GLN A 353 -5.88 -11.23 -19.42
CA GLN A 353 -6.89 -10.33 -19.97
C GLN A 353 -6.64 -8.87 -19.50
N ARG A 354 -6.24 -8.68 -18.23
CA ARG A 354 -5.93 -7.38 -17.65
C ARG A 354 -4.66 -6.78 -18.22
N TYR A 355 -3.55 -7.54 -18.26
CA TYR A 355 -2.22 -6.97 -18.54
C TYR A 355 -1.66 -7.20 -19.96
N PHE A 356 -2.13 -8.19 -20.72
CA PHE A 356 -1.57 -8.52 -22.05
C PHE A 356 -2.53 -8.21 -23.21
N ARG A 357 -2.00 -7.70 -24.32
CA ARG A 357 -2.74 -7.40 -25.56
C ARG A 357 -3.10 -8.69 -26.30
N GLY A 358 -4.33 -8.76 -26.80
CA GLY A 358 -4.85 -9.92 -27.54
C GLY A 358 -5.28 -11.08 -26.64
N TRP A 359 -5.17 -10.92 -25.32
CA TRP A 359 -5.60 -11.89 -24.33
C TRP A 359 -7.01 -11.63 -23.81
N GLU A 360 -7.65 -10.52 -24.19
CA GLU A 360 -8.97 -10.09 -23.73
C GLU A 360 -10.04 -11.19 -23.86
N ASP A 361 -10.08 -11.92 -24.98
CA ASP A 361 -11.03 -13.00 -25.25
C ASP A 361 -10.50 -14.41 -24.91
N SER A 362 -9.34 -14.53 -24.25
CA SER A 362 -8.63 -15.82 -24.04
C SER A 362 -9.22 -16.75 -22.99
N ARG A 363 -10.17 -16.23 -22.18
CA ARG A 363 -10.86 -16.89 -21.05
C ARG A 363 -9.93 -17.70 -20.12
N MET A 364 -8.70 -17.19 -19.96
CA MET A 364 -7.66 -17.74 -19.09
C MET A 364 -8.03 -17.50 -17.62
N LYS A 365 -8.21 -18.57 -16.83
CA LYS A 365 -8.74 -18.54 -15.46
C LYS A 365 -7.71 -19.03 -14.47
N THR A 366 -7.76 -18.50 -13.24
CA THR A 366 -7.00 -19.05 -12.11
C THR A 366 -7.48 -20.47 -11.82
N LYS A 367 -6.64 -21.47 -12.10
CA LYS A 367 -6.93 -22.87 -11.75
C LYS A 367 -6.49 -23.20 -10.35
N LYS A 368 -5.36 -22.63 -9.92
CA LYS A 368 -4.74 -22.94 -8.63
C LYS A 368 -3.96 -21.75 -8.10
N VAL A 369 -3.97 -21.58 -6.79
CA VAL A 369 -3.10 -20.67 -6.04
C VAL A 369 -2.43 -21.49 -4.94
N TRP A 370 -1.15 -21.24 -4.65
CA TRP A 370 -0.44 -21.87 -3.54
C TRP A 370 0.57 -20.92 -2.89
N THR A 371 0.77 -21.15 -1.60
CA THR A 371 1.74 -20.48 -0.75
C THR A 371 3.13 -21.14 -0.87
N GLY A 372 4.22 -20.41 -0.68
CA GLY A 372 5.57 -20.99 -0.47
C GLY A 372 6.44 -20.13 0.44
N ILE A 373 7.30 -20.74 1.26
CA ILE A 373 8.18 -20.02 2.19
C ILE A 373 9.55 -19.74 1.56
N LEU A 374 9.98 -18.49 1.67
CA LEU A 374 11.22 -17.91 1.16
C LEU A 374 12.12 -17.58 2.36
N GLY A 375 13.42 -17.90 2.30
CA GLY A 375 14.37 -17.46 3.32
C GLY A 375 14.92 -16.08 2.95
N TYR A 376 14.43 -15.02 3.59
CA TYR A 376 14.85 -13.65 3.37
C TYR A 376 16.06 -13.32 4.26
N SER A 377 17.22 -13.02 3.64
CA SER A 377 18.41 -12.57 4.34
C SER A 377 18.44 -11.05 4.50
N PHE A 378 18.94 -10.59 5.65
CA PHE A 378 18.92 -9.17 6.05
C PHE A 378 19.68 -8.22 5.10
N ASP A 379 20.63 -8.72 4.32
CA ASP A 379 21.44 -7.98 3.35
C ASP A 379 21.17 -8.35 1.87
N PHE A 380 20.06 -9.05 1.61
CA PHE A 380 19.67 -9.64 0.32
C PHE A 380 20.60 -10.76 -0.22
N MET A 381 21.73 -11.04 0.41
CA MET A 381 22.73 -12.02 -0.07
C MET A 381 22.55 -13.38 0.63
N PRO A 382 22.70 -14.52 -0.06
CA PRO A 382 22.67 -15.83 0.59
C PRO A 382 23.80 -16.00 1.61
N HIS A 383 23.65 -16.97 2.51
CA HIS A 383 24.69 -17.44 3.42
C HIS A 383 25.23 -18.76 2.89
N ILE A 384 26.49 -18.76 2.46
CA ILE A 384 27.21 -19.90 1.89
C ILE A 384 28.58 -20.06 2.58
N GLY A 385 28.99 -21.29 2.86
CA GLY A 385 30.30 -21.62 3.44
C GLY A 385 30.22 -22.39 4.76
N GLU A 386 31.35 -22.49 5.47
CA GLU A 386 31.43 -23.13 6.80
C GLU A 386 30.74 -22.27 7.87
N VAL A 387 29.99 -22.89 8.78
CA VAL A 387 29.19 -22.21 9.80
C VAL A 387 30.12 -21.65 10.91
N PRO A 388 30.09 -20.34 11.22
CA PRO A 388 31.05 -19.70 12.11
C PRO A 388 31.16 -20.35 13.50
N GLY A 389 32.27 -21.05 13.75
CA GLY A 389 32.55 -21.74 15.02
C GLY A 389 31.95 -23.15 15.16
N LYS A 390 31.34 -23.72 14.11
CA LYS A 390 30.86 -25.11 14.07
C LYS A 390 31.57 -25.87 12.95
N SER A 391 32.86 -26.16 13.12
CA SER A 391 33.68 -26.68 12.02
C SER A 391 33.17 -28.02 11.47
N GLY A 392 33.24 -28.18 10.15
CA GLY A 392 32.61 -29.28 9.42
C GLY A 392 31.11 -29.12 9.17
N GLN A 393 30.44 -28.12 9.75
CA GLN A 393 29.08 -27.73 9.34
C GLN A 393 29.14 -26.62 8.30
N PHE A 394 28.33 -26.74 7.26
CA PHE A 394 28.26 -25.83 6.11
C PHE A 394 26.82 -25.40 5.88
N ILE A 395 26.60 -24.20 5.31
CA ILE A 395 25.26 -23.67 5.00
C ILE A 395 25.15 -23.28 3.52
N ILE A 396 23.94 -23.40 2.98
CA ILE A 396 23.53 -22.85 1.68
C ILE A 396 22.06 -22.40 1.73
N ALA A 397 21.82 -21.19 2.25
CA ALA A 397 20.49 -20.69 2.63
C ALA A 397 20.33 -19.18 2.42
N GLY A 398 19.12 -18.64 2.65
CA GLY A 398 18.88 -17.18 2.67
C GLY A 398 18.78 -16.53 1.28
N PHE A 399 18.18 -17.21 0.30
CA PHE A 399 18.17 -16.76 -1.10
C PHE A 399 17.19 -15.61 -1.43
N THR A 400 16.51 -15.02 -0.45
CA THR A 400 15.67 -13.80 -0.56
C THR A 400 14.69 -13.84 -1.74
N GLY A 401 13.97 -14.96 -1.85
CA GLY A 401 12.97 -15.22 -2.90
C GLY A 401 13.53 -15.62 -4.27
N TYR A 402 14.86 -15.63 -4.42
CA TYR A 402 15.53 -15.51 -5.72
C TYR A 402 16.78 -16.42 -5.81
N GLY A 403 16.56 -17.73 -5.61
CA GLY A 403 17.64 -18.72 -5.53
C GLY A 403 17.98 -19.46 -6.83
N MET A 404 17.04 -19.59 -7.77
CA MET A 404 17.26 -20.38 -8.99
C MET A 404 18.49 -19.92 -9.83
N PRO A 405 18.75 -18.62 -10.04
CA PRO A 405 19.96 -18.14 -10.73
C PRO A 405 21.17 -17.94 -9.78
N LYS A 406 21.20 -18.63 -8.63
CA LYS A 406 22.31 -18.58 -7.65
C LYS A 406 22.76 -19.95 -7.17
N ILE A 407 21.82 -20.88 -7.02
CA ILE A 407 22.04 -22.14 -6.31
C ILE A 407 23.07 -23.04 -7.01
N LEU A 408 23.00 -23.22 -8.33
CA LEU A 408 23.77 -24.28 -9.00
C LEU A 408 25.28 -24.08 -8.86
N LEU A 409 25.80 -22.88 -9.18
CA LEU A 409 27.23 -22.61 -9.06
C LEU A 409 27.66 -22.38 -7.61
N SER A 410 26.77 -21.87 -6.74
CA SER A 410 27.02 -21.84 -5.29
C SER A 410 27.18 -23.24 -4.69
N SER A 411 26.37 -24.21 -5.11
CA SER A 411 26.53 -25.62 -4.76
C SER A 411 27.83 -26.22 -5.26
N LYS A 412 28.31 -25.82 -6.46
CA LYS A 412 29.63 -26.25 -6.96
C LYS A 412 30.78 -25.69 -6.13
N GLY A 413 30.75 -24.39 -5.81
CA GLY A 413 31.74 -23.77 -4.92
C GLY A 413 31.75 -24.40 -3.53
N LEU A 414 30.58 -24.62 -2.94
CA LEU A 414 30.47 -25.26 -1.63
C LEU A 414 30.92 -26.73 -1.64
N ALA A 415 30.63 -27.48 -2.72
CA ALA A 415 31.11 -28.85 -2.86
C ALA A 415 32.65 -28.93 -2.85
N LYS A 416 33.36 -27.99 -3.47
CA LYS A 416 34.83 -27.89 -3.37
C LYS A 416 35.31 -27.64 -1.94
N MET A 417 34.70 -26.70 -1.21
CA MET A 417 35.03 -26.48 0.22
C MET A 417 34.85 -27.77 1.04
N VAL A 418 33.80 -28.54 0.73
CA VAL A 418 33.45 -29.78 1.42
C VAL A 418 34.36 -30.96 1.01
N LEU A 419 34.81 -31.07 -0.24
CA LEU A 419 35.73 -32.11 -0.69
C LEU A 419 37.19 -31.77 -0.38
N ASP A 420 37.66 -30.66 -0.94
CA ASP A 420 39.08 -30.30 -1.05
C ASP A 420 39.60 -29.56 0.19
N GLY A 421 38.70 -29.01 1.00
CA GLY A 421 39.03 -28.24 2.20
C GLY A 421 39.49 -26.79 1.91
N ILE A 422 39.31 -26.31 0.68
CA ILE A 422 39.65 -24.94 0.28
C ILE A 422 38.82 -23.89 1.04
N SER A 423 39.37 -22.69 1.19
CA SER A 423 38.67 -21.53 1.73
C SER A 423 37.50 -21.08 0.83
N PHE A 424 36.61 -20.26 1.38
CA PHE A 424 35.53 -19.65 0.59
C PHE A 424 36.11 -18.81 -0.57
N GLU A 425 37.16 -18.04 -0.30
CA GLU A 425 37.83 -17.16 -1.25
C GLU A 425 38.35 -17.92 -2.49
N GLU A 426 38.89 -19.13 -2.30
CA GLU A 426 39.37 -20.00 -3.39
C GLU A 426 38.25 -20.62 -4.24
N THR A 427 36.98 -20.53 -3.83
CA THR A 427 35.85 -21.06 -4.63
C THR A 427 35.51 -20.23 -5.86
N GLY A 428 35.90 -18.94 -5.88
CA GLY A 428 35.45 -17.96 -6.88
C GLY A 428 34.00 -17.49 -6.71
N LEU A 429 33.34 -17.81 -5.60
CA LEU A 429 32.00 -17.29 -5.28
C LEU A 429 32.05 -15.79 -4.91
N PRO A 430 31.01 -14.99 -5.24
CA PRO A 430 30.95 -13.58 -4.86
C PRO A 430 31.13 -13.38 -3.35
N SER A 431 32.03 -12.50 -2.94
CA SER A 431 32.39 -12.31 -1.53
C SER A 431 31.21 -11.95 -0.59
N PRO A 432 30.14 -11.23 -1.00
CA PRO A 432 28.98 -11.00 -0.15
C PRO A 432 28.18 -12.26 0.21
N PHE A 433 28.39 -13.38 -0.49
CA PHE A 433 27.71 -14.64 -0.18
C PHE A 433 28.34 -15.40 0.99
N LYS A 434 29.58 -15.06 1.38
CA LYS A 434 30.29 -15.73 2.48
C LYS A 434 29.49 -15.58 3.77
N THR A 435 29.16 -16.68 4.43
CA THR A 435 28.58 -16.61 5.78
C THR A 435 29.66 -16.20 6.78
N THR A 436 29.35 -15.28 7.69
CA THR A 436 30.29 -14.80 8.71
C THR A 436 29.54 -14.48 10.00
N ARG A 437 30.25 -14.52 11.14
CA ARG A 437 29.66 -14.12 12.43
C ARG A 437 29.10 -12.69 12.36
N GLN A 438 29.83 -11.77 11.73
CA GLN A 438 29.42 -10.37 11.58
C GLN A 438 28.12 -10.20 10.79
N ARG A 439 27.90 -10.98 9.71
CA ARG A 439 26.61 -10.97 8.98
C ARG A 439 25.47 -11.53 9.83
N ASN A 440 25.75 -12.56 10.62
CA ASN A 440 24.77 -13.20 11.50
C ASN A 440 24.36 -12.33 12.70
N GLU A 441 25.29 -11.53 13.22
CA GLU A 441 25.13 -10.66 14.41
C GLU A 441 24.80 -9.19 14.03
N SER A 442 24.45 -8.91 12.77
CA SER A 442 24.14 -7.53 12.31
C SER A 442 22.79 -7.04 12.85
N GLU A 443 22.82 -5.96 13.65
CA GLU A 443 21.63 -5.21 14.06
C GLU A 443 21.02 -4.37 12.92
N SER A 444 21.80 -4.08 11.87
CA SER A 444 21.32 -3.33 10.69
C SER A 444 20.81 -4.27 9.60
N SER A 445 19.75 -3.86 8.90
CA SER A 445 19.06 -4.67 7.90
C SER A 445 18.68 -3.83 6.68
N PRO A 446 19.54 -3.77 5.64
CA PRO A 446 19.19 -3.15 4.36
C PRO A 446 17.87 -3.69 3.77
N LEU A 447 17.53 -4.96 4.05
CA LEU A 447 16.23 -5.55 3.76
C LEU A 447 15.11 -4.84 4.54
N GLU A 448 15.12 -4.84 5.87
CA GLU A 448 14.04 -4.19 6.62
C GLU A 448 14.00 -2.67 6.41
N ASP A 449 15.13 -2.01 6.14
CA ASP A 449 15.16 -0.60 5.74
C ASP A 449 14.43 -0.37 4.40
N SER A 450 14.65 -1.24 3.40
CA SER A 450 13.96 -1.17 2.10
C SER A 450 12.47 -1.52 2.20
N LEU A 451 12.09 -2.36 3.16
CA LEU A 451 10.72 -2.76 3.41
C LEU A 451 9.99 -1.84 4.40
N ARG A 452 10.70 -1.04 5.21
CA ARG A 452 10.13 -0.10 6.17
C ARG A 452 9.10 0.85 5.53
N PRO A 453 9.35 1.44 4.34
CA PRO A 453 8.32 2.16 3.58
C PRO A 453 6.97 1.42 3.51
N LEU A 454 6.95 0.12 3.22
CA LEU A 454 5.72 -0.68 3.11
C LEU A 454 4.96 -0.86 4.44
N TYR A 455 5.60 -0.57 5.57
CA TYR A 455 5.08 -0.80 6.93
C TYR A 455 4.84 0.51 7.70
N THR A 456 5.54 1.59 7.34
CA THR A 456 5.41 2.91 7.97
C THR A 456 4.71 3.95 7.09
N ILE A 457 4.50 3.66 5.81
CA ILE A 457 3.72 4.50 4.90
C ILE A 457 2.34 3.86 4.71
N PRO A 458 1.23 4.58 4.99
CA PRO A 458 -0.10 4.11 4.61
C PRO A 458 -0.19 3.87 3.10
N TYR A 459 -0.75 2.72 2.73
CA TYR A 459 -0.88 2.15 1.36
C TYR A 459 -1.16 3.18 0.23
N ILE A 460 -1.92 4.21 0.56
CA ILE A 460 -2.23 5.41 -0.24
C ILE A 460 -1.04 5.99 -1.03
N LEU A 461 0.13 6.15 -0.40
CA LEU A 461 1.26 6.84 -1.03
C LEU A 461 1.90 6.02 -2.17
N MET A 462 1.69 4.70 -2.17
CA MET A 462 2.16 3.78 -3.20
C MET A 462 1.31 3.91 -4.48
N LEU A 463 -0.02 3.99 -4.32
CA LEU A 463 -0.97 4.15 -5.42
C LEU A 463 -0.88 5.54 -6.09
N PHE A 464 -0.48 6.57 -5.36
CA PHE A 464 -0.41 7.95 -5.88
C PHE A 464 0.67 8.13 -6.97
N VAL A 465 1.77 7.37 -6.91
CA VAL A 465 2.81 7.34 -7.95
C VAL A 465 2.27 6.77 -9.26
N ILE A 466 1.43 5.74 -9.18
CA ILE A 466 0.89 5.03 -10.35
C ILE A 466 -0.22 5.84 -11.04
N SER A 467 -1.16 6.39 -10.27
CA SER A 467 -2.37 7.04 -10.81
C SER A 467 -2.07 8.28 -11.68
N THR A 468 -1.09 9.09 -11.29
CA THR A 468 -0.73 10.34 -12.01
C THR A 468 -0.12 10.10 -13.40
N SER A 469 0.36 8.88 -13.70
CA SER A 469 0.91 8.52 -15.01
C SER A 469 -0.14 8.29 -16.11
N PHE A 470 -1.44 8.18 -15.78
CA PHE A 470 -2.46 7.65 -16.71
C PHE A 470 -3.64 8.56 -17.08
N ASN A 471 -3.50 9.89 -17.03
CA ASN A 471 -4.50 10.80 -17.62
C ASN A 471 -3.93 12.05 -18.32
N LYS A 472 -3.59 11.92 -19.61
CA LYS A 472 -3.44 13.06 -20.55
C LYS A 472 -4.06 12.73 -21.92
N VAL A 473 -5.38 12.88 -22.02
CA VAL A 473 -6.12 12.87 -23.30
C VAL A 473 -5.92 14.21 -24.04
N LYS A 474 -5.95 14.16 -25.38
CA LYS A 474 -5.61 15.28 -26.28
C LYS A 474 -6.67 16.41 -26.29
N PRO A 475 -6.29 17.66 -26.60
CA PRO A 475 -7.24 18.75 -26.81
C PRO A 475 -8.16 18.49 -28.01
N ALA A 476 -9.41 18.94 -27.90
CA ALA A 476 -10.43 18.75 -28.93
C ALA A 476 -10.14 19.59 -30.20
N GLY A 477 -10.19 18.95 -31.37
CA GLY A 477 -9.90 19.59 -32.65
C GLY A 477 -11.07 20.43 -33.18
N ARG A 478 -10.78 21.66 -33.64
CA ARG A 478 -11.72 22.49 -34.41
C ARG A 478 -12.32 21.72 -35.59
N LYS A 479 -13.66 21.75 -35.73
CA LYS A 479 -14.34 21.54 -37.02
C LYS A 479 -15.38 22.64 -37.24
N SER A 480 -15.36 23.22 -38.43
CA SER A 480 -16.24 24.31 -38.84
C SER A 480 -17.41 23.81 -39.70
N ARG A 481 -18.62 24.25 -39.37
CA ARG A 481 -19.85 24.36 -40.20
C ARG A 481 -21.01 24.72 -39.27
N SER A 482 -22.05 25.47 -39.65
CA SER A 482 -22.22 26.49 -40.69
C SER A 482 -23.61 27.10 -40.53
N LYS A 483 -23.74 28.43 -40.62
CA LYS A 483 -24.99 29.24 -40.64
C LYS A 483 -26.33 28.49 -40.75
N THR A 484 -27.19 28.70 -39.75
CA THR A 484 -28.62 29.01 -39.99
C THR A 484 -29.07 30.11 -39.02
N ARG A 485 -30.11 30.86 -39.39
CA ARG A 485 -30.53 32.11 -38.73
C ARG A 485 -32.05 32.14 -38.61
N SER A 486 -32.57 32.39 -37.41
CA SER A 486 -34.01 32.62 -37.17
C SER A 486 -34.19 33.50 -35.93
N ASN A 487 -34.87 34.64 -36.09
CA ASN A 487 -35.16 35.56 -34.99
C ASN A 487 -36.54 35.27 -34.39
N ALA A 488 -36.64 35.29 -33.07
CA ALA A 488 -37.77 35.77 -32.25
C ALA A 488 -37.23 35.91 -30.80
N GLY A 489 -37.66 36.86 -29.98
CA GLY A 489 -38.61 37.96 -30.21
C GLY A 489 -39.39 38.25 -28.92
N ASP A 490 -39.42 39.53 -28.51
CA ASP A 490 -40.34 40.13 -27.51
C ASP A 490 -40.20 39.67 -26.03
N GLN A 491 -40.48 40.50 -24.99
CA GLN A 491 -40.32 41.96 -24.83
C GLN A 491 -40.42 42.34 -23.32
N TYR A 492 -40.47 43.66 -23.02
CA TYR A 492 -40.61 44.35 -21.71
C TYR A 492 -39.35 44.36 -20.80
N GLN A 493 -38.81 45.48 -20.28
CA GLN A 493 -39.32 46.77 -19.75
C GLN A 493 -39.98 46.68 -18.35
N SER A 494 -39.72 47.58 -17.38
CA SER A 494 -38.97 48.87 -17.39
C SER A 494 -38.74 49.46 -15.98
N ASP A 495 -37.87 50.49 -15.87
CA ASP A 495 -38.03 51.71 -15.02
C ASP A 495 -37.88 51.60 -13.46
N GLN A 496 -37.38 52.57 -12.64
CA GLN A 496 -36.77 53.94 -12.72
C GLN A 496 -35.66 54.08 -11.62
N GLN A 497 -34.66 54.99 -11.62
CA GLN A 497 -34.65 56.44 -11.20
C GLN A 497 -35.42 56.73 -9.88
N GLU A 498 -35.05 57.59 -8.91
CA GLU A 498 -34.05 58.69 -8.66
C GLU A 498 -34.00 58.97 -7.11
N ASP A 499 -33.09 59.67 -6.39
CA ASP A 499 -31.71 60.23 -6.58
C ASP A 499 -31.10 60.70 -5.21
N TRP A 500 -30.14 61.67 -5.18
CA TRP A 500 -29.51 62.51 -4.10
C TRP A 500 -30.12 62.54 -2.65
N SER A 501 -29.42 62.87 -1.53
CA SER A 501 -28.33 63.86 -1.34
C SER A 501 -27.56 63.82 0.02
N VAL A 502 -26.25 64.13 -0.03
CA VAL A 502 -25.36 64.89 0.90
C VAL A 502 -25.85 65.31 2.32
N VAL A 503 -25.02 65.07 3.37
CA VAL A 503 -24.54 66.07 4.40
C VAL A 503 -23.57 65.45 5.45
N ARG A 504 -22.50 66.20 5.79
CA ARG A 504 -21.60 66.14 6.98
C ARG A 504 -21.70 67.53 7.69
N PRO A 505 -21.19 67.83 8.92
CA PRO A 505 -20.03 67.25 9.63
C PRO A 505 -20.10 67.25 11.21
N GLU A 506 -18.92 67.08 11.87
CA GLU A 506 -18.48 67.71 13.16
C GLU A 506 -19.23 67.41 14.50
N ASP A 507 -18.64 67.45 15.71
CA ASP A 507 -17.24 67.34 16.20
C ASP A 507 -17.20 67.16 17.77
N PHE A 508 -16.02 67.26 18.42
CA PHE A 508 -15.77 67.55 19.86
C PHE A 508 -15.94 66.45 20.97
N SER A 509 -14.85 65.71 21.22
CA SER A 509 -13.98 65.73 22.44
C SER A 509 -14.50 65.73 23.90
N ASN A 510 -13.68 65.10 24.78
CA ASN A 510 -13.49 65.35 26.24
C ASN A 510 -14.60 64.88 27.22
N GLY A 511 -14.30 64.38 28.44
CA GLY A 511 -13.01 64.07 29.08
C GLY A 511 -13.12 63.81 30.61
N LEU A 512 -11.97 63.83 31.32
CA LEU A 512 -11.76 63.86 32.80
C LEU A 512 -11.88 62.52 33.60
N PHE A 513 -10.76 61.98 34.16
CA PHE A 513 -10.18 62.12 35.55
C PHE A 513 -10.80 61.12 36.59
N SER A 514 -10.11 60.58 37.62
CA SER A 514 -8.74 60.78 38.17
C SER A 514 -8.27 59.72 39.19
N GLY A 515 -6.96 59.43 39.26
CA GLY A 515 -6.21 59.14 40.51
C GLY A 515 -6.25 57.71 41.13
N THR A 516 -5.30 57.27 41.98
CA THR A 516 -3.95 57.78 42.37
C THR A 516 -3.11 56.68 43.08
N GLY A 517 -1.79 56.66 42.85
CA GLY A 517 -0.76 55.99 43.70
C GLY A 517 -0.49 54.50 43.41
N SER A 518 0.70 53.94 43.67
CA SER A 518 1.99 54.53 44.10
C SER A 518 3.17 53.57 43.83
N SER A 519 4.33 54.08 43.41
CA SER A 519 5.57 53.32 43.14
C SER A 519 6.53 53.26 44.35
N PRO A 520 7.57 52.39 44.35
CA PRO A 520 8.90 52.87 43.93
C PRO A 520 9.78 51.88 43.14
N SER A 521 10.64 52.44 42.28
CA SER A 521 12.09 52.18 42.01
C SER A 521 12.61 50.74 41.70
N ASP A 522 13.76 50.52 41.05
CA ASP A 522 14.92 51.38 40.67
C ASP A 522 15.41 51.15 39.21
N ASP A 523 16.39 51.96 38.77
CA ASP A 523 16.84 52.18 37.38
C ASP A 523 17.89 51.21 36.77
N SER A 524 18.11 51.41 35.46
CA SER A 524 19.35 51.29 34.65
C SER A 524 19.28 50.28 33.48
N THR A 525 19.28 50.63 32.18
CA THR A 525 20.04 51.56 31.30
C THR A 525 21.26 50.98 30.56
N ALA A 526 21.01 50.61 29.30
CA ALA A 526 21.83 50.96 28.11
C ALA A 526 23.14 50.20 27.74
N SER A 527 23.45 50.37 26.45
CA SER A 527 24.74 50.23 25.73
C SER A 527 25.30 48.84 25.35
N THR A 528 25.74 48.80 24.09
CA THR A 528 26.56 47.79 23.40
C THR A 528 28.04 47.88 23.78
N GLU A 529 28.77 46.76 23.78
CA GLU A 529 29.92 46.56 22.85
C GLU A 529 30.50 45.12 22.84
N THR A 530 30.94 44.69 21.65
CA THR A 530 32.18 43.97 21.27
C THR A 530 32.82 42.91 22.19
N ILE A 531 33.11 41.71 21.65
CA ILE A 531 34.48 41.09 21.55
C ILE A 531 34.47 39.74 20.81
N GLN A 532 35.52 39.50 19.99
CA GLN A 532 35.84 38.26 19.26
C GLN A 532 36.32 37.16 20.24
N THR A 533 36.39 35.85 19.97
CA THR A 533 37.19 35.13 18.95
C THR A 533 36.90 33.63 19.20
N THR A 534 36.86 32.68 18.25
CA THR A 534 38.03 31.93 17.75
C THR A 534 37.54 30.73 16.91
N PHE A 535 38.11 30.50 15.73
CA PHE A 535 38.66 29.22 15.21
C PHE A 535 38.73 29.23 13.68
N GLN A 536 39.90 28.90 13.14
CA GLN A 536 40.14 28.77 11.69
C GLN A 536 41.33 27.82 11.45
N SER A 537 41.38 27.19 10.27
CA SER A 537 42.42 26.25 9.82
C SER A 537 42.43 24.89 10.54
N GLN A 538 42.92 23.79 9.96
CA GLN A 538 43.65 23.63 8.69
C GLN A 538 43.01 22.57 7.78
N TYR A 539 43.11 22.80 6.46
CA TYR A 539 43.12 21.77 5.41
C TYR A 539 44.48 21.88 4.73
N GLN A 540 45.13 20.77 4.38
CA GLN A 540 46.37 20.79 3.62
C GLN A 540 46.57 19.51 2.80
N ASP A 541 47.26 19.64 1.67
CA ASP A 541 47.35 18.64 0.60
C ASP A 541 48.21 17.41 0.95
N THR A 542 47.84 16.27 0.34
CA THR A 542 48.80 15.24 -0.09
C THR A 542 48.48 14.85 -1.54
N ASN A 543 49.33 15.33 -2.48
CA ASN A 543 49.29 14.94 -3.88
C ASN A 543 50.42 13.93 -4.16
N GLU A 544 50.08 12.65 -4.34
CA GLU A 544 50.94 11.66 -5.02
C GLU A 544 50.10 10.85 -6.02
N PRO A 545 50.62 10.54 -7.22
CA PRO A 545 49.87 9.81 -8.24
C PRO A 545 49.92 8.29 -7.99
N PRO A 546 48.82 7.55 -8.18
CA PRO A 546 48.83 6.08 -8.17
C PRO A 546 49.63 5.54 -9.37
N ALA A 547 50.25 4.38 -9.18
CA ALA A 547 51.14 3.76 -10.16
C ALA A 547 50.40 3.16 -11.39
N ASP A 548 51.17 2.89 -12.44
CA ASP A 548 50.72 2.35 -13.72
C ASP A 548 50.04 0.96 -13.60
N ILE A 549 48.74 0.91 -13.93
CA ILE A 549 47.87 -0.28 -13.80
C ILE A 549 47.99 -1.24 -15.02
N SER A 550 48.86 -0.96 -16.00
CA SER A 550 49.12 -1.86 -17.13
C SER A 550 49.64 -3.26 -16.75
N SER A 551 49.97 -3.50 -15.49
CA SER A 551 50.55 -4.74 -14.96
C SER A 551 49.55 -5.78 -14.39
N ILE A 552 48.26 -5.46 -14.28
CA ILE A 552 47.26 -6.36 -13.65
C ILE A 552 46.39 -7.12 -14.68
N ILE A 553 46.40 -6.71 -15.95
CA ILE A 553 45.59 -7.31 -17.03
C ILE A 553 46.33 -8.48 -17.70
N SER A 554 46.70 -9.51 -16.92
CA SER A 554 47.40 -10.70 -17.44
C SER A 554 47.17 -12.00 -16.65
N ALA A 555 46.10 -12.11 -15.85
CA ALA A 555 45.90 -13.20 -14.89
C ALA A 555 44.53 -13.92 -14.99
N LEU A 556 43.76 -13.71 -16.07
CA LEU A 556 42.42 -14.28 -16.26
C LEU A 556 42.19 -14.80 -17.71
N ASP A 557 43.12 -15.62 -18.21
CA ASP A 557 42.92 -16.36 -19.46
C ASP A 557 42.06 -17.63 -19.23
N PHE A 558 40.88 -17.67 -19.85
CA PHE A 558 40.14 -18.91 -20.12
C PHE A 558 39.96 -19.03 -21.65
N PRO A 559 40.51 -20.07 -22.31
CA PRO A 559 40.48 -20.17 -23.76
C PRO A 559 39.09 -20.58 -24.27
N LEU A 560 38.49 -19.72 -25.11
CA LEU A 560 37.32 -20.05 -25.95
C LEU A 560 37.78 -20.20 -27.40
N ASP A 561 38.13 -21.43 -27.79
CA ASP A 561 38.60 -21.76 -29.13
C ASP A 561 37.39 -22.04 -30.06
N LEU A 562 36.93 -20.99 -30.77
CA LEU A 562 35.79 -21.06 -31.68
C LEU A 562 36.25 -21.33 -33.13
N GLY A 563 36.54 -22.59 -33.41
CA GLY A 563 36.81 -23.08 -34.76
C GLY A 563 35.60 -22.95 -35.68
N PHE A 564 35.62 -21.93 -36.57
CA PHE A 564 34.66 -21.81 -37.66
C PHE A 564 34.79 -22.99 -38.64
N LEU A 565 33.65 -23.50 -39.14
CA LEU A 565 33.57 -24.21 -40.41
C LEU A 565 32.48 -23.60 -41.29
N ASP A 566 32.86 -23.32 -42.54
CA ASP A 566 32.08 -22.53 -43.49
C ASP A 566 31.16 -23.41 -44.36
N SER A 567 29.95 -22.92 -44.62
CA SER A 567 29.07 -23.37 -45.71
C SER A 567 27.96 -22.34 -45.98
N GLY A 568 28.34 -21.13 -46.39
CA GLY A 568 27.37 -20.09 -46.76
C GLY A 568 26.52 -20.44 -47.99
N TYR A 569 25.34 -19.82 -48.09
CA TYR A 569 24.62 -19.60 -49.35
C TYR A 569 23.96 -18.20 -49.37
N SER A 570 23.71 -17.68 -50.58
CA SER A 570 23.53 -16.26 -50.85
C SER A 570 22.08 -15.75 -50.85
N ASN A 571 21.97 -14.42 -50.77
CA ASN A 571 20.75 -13.61 -50.74
C ASN A 571 19.68 -13.88 -51.82
N THR A 572 18.42 -13.92 -51.34
CA THR A 572 17.21 -13.28 -51.91
C THR A 572 16.72 -13.73 -53.32
N PRO A 573 15.59 -13.20 -53.84
CA PRO A 573 14.23 -13.51 -53.35
C PRO A 573 13.28 -13.92 -54.51
N PHE A 574 12.05 -14.36 -54.24
CA PHE A 574 10.93 -14.13 -55.18
C PHE A 574 9.55 -14.16 -54.52
N ASP A 575 8.61 -13.47 -55.17
CA ASP A 575 7.21 -13.24 -54.78
C ASP A 575 6.21 -14.02 -55.66
N GLN A 576 5.00 -14.18 -55.12
CA GLN A 576 3.69 -14.30 -55.78
C GLN A 576 3.29 -15.48 -56.73
N GLU A 577 2.03 -15.89 -56.47
CA GLU A 577 0.94 -16.23 -57.41
C GLU A 577 0.71 -17.64 -58.00
N ASN A 578 -0.57 -18.06 -57.86
CA ASN A 578 -1.38 -19.00 -58.66
C ASN A 578 -0.95 -20.49 -58.76
N GLY A 579 -1.85 -21.48 -58.65
CA GLY A 579 -3.29 -21.44 -58.29
C GLY A 579 -4.05 -22.73 -58.68
N LEU A 580 -5.36 -22.76 -58.33
CA LEU A 580 -6.44 -23.63 -58.85
C LEU A 580 -6.51 -25.15 -58.49
N ASN A 581 -7.75 -25.54 -58.12
CA ASN A 581 -8.50 -26.78 -58.41
C ASN A 581 -7.94 -28.15 -57.92
N GLU A 582 -8.60 -28.83 -56.97
CA GLU A 582 -9.86 -29.61 -57.05
C GLU A 582 -9.68 -31.06 -57.53
N GLN A 583 -9.95 -32.04 -56.65
CA GLN A 583 -10.81 -33.25 -56.85
C GLN A 583 -10.53 -34.35 -55.78
N GLY A 584 -11.59 -35.06 -55.37
CA GLY A 584 -11.52 -36.39 -54.73
C GLY A 584 -12.18 -37.43 -55.68
N PRO A 585 -12.82 -38.54 -55.21
CA PRO A 585 -12.96 -39.07 -53.85
C PRO A 585 -12.70 -40.61 -53.75
N GLY A 586 -13.14 -41.26 -52.66
CA GLY A 586 -13.19 -42.74 -52.46
C GLY A 586 -12.57 -43.17 -51.10
N GLU A 587 -13.17 -43.95 -50.19
CA GLU A 587 -14.00 -45.18 -50.25
C GLU A 587 -13.21 -46.47 -50.60
N ASN A 588 -13.36 -47.64 -49.93
CA ASN A 588 -14.21 -48.02 -48.77
C ASN A 588 -13.74 -49.35 -48.09
N GLU A 589 -14.44 -49.78 -47.00
CA GLU A 589 -14.68 -51.19 -46.56
C GLU A 589 -13.53 -52.08 -45.99
N ASP A 590 -13.72 -53.10 -45.10
CA ASP A 590 -14.84 -53.58 -44.23
C ASP A 590 -14.32 -54.60 -43.15
N VAL A 591 -15.22 -55.26 -42.38
CA VAL A 591 -15.10 -56.55 -41.62
C VAL A 591 -14.58 -56.41 -40.16
N SER A 592 -15.19 -56.94 -39.06
CA SER A 592 -16.43 -57.73 -38.81
C SER A 592 -17.00 -57.60 -37.37
N LYS A 593 -18.20 -58.16 -37.13
CA LYS A 593 -18.99 -58.29 -35.87
C LYS A 593 -18.84 -59.71 -35.23
N PRO A 594 -19.36 -60.12 -34.02
CA PRO A 594 -20.72 -59.84 -33.48
C PRO A 594 -20.87 -59.73 -31.92
N PHE A 595 -22.00 -60.21 -31.36
CA PHE A 595 -22.76 -59.67 -30.20
C PHE A 595 -23.20 -60.78 -29.21
N THR A 596 -23.53 -60.44 -27.94
CA THR A 596 -24.52 -61.03 -26.97
C THR A 596 -24.07 -61.55 -25.57
N GLY A 597 -24.88 -61.22 -24.55
CA GLY A 597 -25.09 -61.96 -23.28
C GLY A 597 -24.21 -61.56 -22.07
N TYR A 598 -24.63 -61.64 -20.78
CA TYR A 598 -25.93 -61.79 -20.06
C TYR A 598 -25.71 -61.13 -18.65
N LEU A 599 -26.53 -60.20 -18.15
CA LEU A 599 -27.77 -60.32 -17.32
C LEU A 599 -27.60 -60.61 -15.78
N LEU A 600 -28.58 -60.09 -15.01
CA LEU A 600 -28.74 -59.94 -13.53
C LEU A 600 -29.21 -61.27 -12.82
N PRO A 601 -29.53 -61.42 -11.49
CA PRO A 601 -30.11 -60.44 -10.52
C PRO A 601 -29.88 -60.66 -8.97
N PHE A 602 -30.86 -60.23 -8.13
CA PHE A 602 -31.04 -60.30 -6.64
C PHE A 602 -30.35 -59.17 -5.81
N LEU A 603 -31.00 -58.32 -4.98
CA LEU A 603 -32.39 -58.10 -4.48
C LEU A 603 -32.88 -58.89 -3.23
N TRP A 604 -33.03 -58.20 -2.08
CA TRP A 604 -34.16 -58.33 -1.10
C TRP A 604 -34.17 -57.18 -0.05
N THR A 605 -35.25 -56.38 0.02
CA THR A 605 -36.23 -56.21 1.15
C THR A 605 -35.73 -55.50 2.43
N SER A 606 -36.45 -54.57 3.07
CA SER A 606 -37.75 -53.87 2.82
C SER A 606 -37.78 -52.58 3.70
N GLN A 607 -38.84 -51.77 3.94
CA GLN A 607 -40.28 -51.85 3.67
C GLN A 607 -40.96 -50.44 3.64
N ASP A 608 -42.29 -50.39 3.67
CA ASP A 608 -43.21 -49.22 3.61
C ASP A 608 -43.21 -48.38 4.93
N ASP A 609 -43.84 -47.18 5.05
CA ASP A 609 -45.28 -46.95 4.88
C ASP A 609 -45.72 -45.49 4.54
N SER A 610 -46.51 -45.36 3.46
CA SER A 610 -47.76 -44.58 3.31
C SER A 610 -47.86 -43.02 3.44
N PRO A 611 -48.93 -42.38 2.88
CA PRO A 611 -48.82 -41.02 2.32
C PRO A 611 -49.84 -39.96 2.83
N GLY A 612 -49.66 -38.68 2.41
CA GLY A 612 -50.62 -37.58 2.62
C GLY A 612 -50.58 -36.52 1.50
N SER A 613 -51.72 -36.23 0.85
CA SER A 613 -51.86 -35.38 -0.35
C SER A 613 -53.25 -34.69 -0.38
N PRO A 614 -53.65 -33.89 -1.40
CA PRO A 614 -52.99 -32.73 -2.04
C PRO A 614 -53.97 -31.51 -2.16
N LYS A 615 -53.55 -30.42 -2.86
CA LYS A 615 -54.39 -29.58 -3.75
C LYS A 615 -53.53 -28.57 -4.55
N THR A 616 -53.42 -28.73 -5.87
CA THR A 616 -54.21 -28.03 -6.92
C THR A 616 -53.85 -26.54 -7.06
N ILE A 617 -52.83 -26.16 -7.85
CA ILE A 617 -52.80 -26.02 -9.33
C ILE A 617 -53.63 -24.84 -9.87
N SER A 618 -52.93 -23.83 -10.40
CA SER A 618 -53.24 -23.21 -11.70
C SER A 618 -51.97 -22.60 -12.30
N ALA A 619 -51.88 -22.53 -13.63
CA ALA A 619 -50.78 -21.93 -14.40
C ALA A 619 -51.19 -20.49 -14.84
N VAL A 620 -50.32 -19.60 -15.36
CA VAL A 620 -49.67 -19.69 -16.69
C VAL A 620 -48.50 -18.69 -16.82
N SER A 621 -47.43 -19.14 -17.47
CA SER A 621 -46.39 -18.40 -18.24
C SER A 621 -46.09 -16.93 -17.91
N GLN A 622 -44.85 -16.69 -17.45
CA GLN A 622 -44.00 -15.64 -18.03
C GLN A 622 -42.51 -16.01 -17.87
N THR A 623 -41.68 -15.61 -18.84
CA THR A 623 -40.23 -15.89 -18.86
C THR A 623 -39.47 -14.99 -17.87
N PRO A 624 -38.67 -15.55 -16.94
CA PRO A 624 -37.76 -14.73 -16.13
C PRO A 624 -36.55 -14.31 -16.97
N THR A 625 -36.46 -13.01 -17.26
CA THR A 625 -35.24 -12.38 -17.77
C THR A 625 -34.07 -12.51 -16.79
N LEU A 626 -32.86 -12.51 -17.34
CA LEU A 626 -31.54 -12.33 -16.70
C LEU A 626 -31.56 -12.12 -15.17
N GLY A 627 -31.12 -13.14 -14.43
CA GLY A 627 -31.18 -13.13 -12.97
C GLY A 627 -30.31 -12.03 -12.34
N GLN A 628 -30.93 -11.14 -11.58
CA GLN A 628 -30.23 -10.20 -10.71
C GLN A 628 -29.52 -10.97 -9.59
N LEU A 629 -28.19 -11.06 -9.68
CA LEU A 629 -27.33 -11.60 -8.62
C LEU A 629 -27.50 -10.76 -7.35
N ARG A 630 -27.77 -11.40 -6.21
CA ARG A 630 -27.83 -10.75 -4.89
C ARG A 630 -26.41 -10.42 -4.37
N PRO A 631 -26.01 -9.14 -4.18
CA PRO A 631 -24.66 -8.77 -3.75
C PRO A 631 -24.68 -8.19 -2.32
N SER A 632 -24.62 -9.04 -1.28
CA SER A 632 -25.11 -8.65 0.06
C SER A 632 -24.30 -9.08 1.30
N TYR A 633 -23.10 -9.67 1.18
CA TYR A 633 -22.26 -9.94 2.38
C TYR A 633 -20.74 -9.81 2.15
N SER A 634 -20.20 -10.29 1.02
CA SER A 634 -18.76 -10.16 0.74
C SER A 634 -18.32 -8.70 0.57
N ALA A 635 -19.03 -7.92 -0.26
CA ALA A 635 -18.66 -6.52 -0.56
C ALA A 635 -18.67 -5.61 0.69
N THR A 636 -19.73 -5.65 1.49
CA THR A 636 -19.85 -4.89 2.74
C THR A 636 -18.78 -5.30 3.75
N ARG A 637 -18.38 -6.58 3.81
CA ARG A 637 -17.25 -7.03 4.64
C ARG A 637 -15.92 -6.44 4.16
N THR A 638 -15.68 -6.38 2.86
CA THR A 638 -14.49 -5.70 2.29
C THR A 638 -14.49 -4.20 2.59
N LEU A 639 -15.65 -3.54 2.55
CA LEU A 639 -15.78 -2.14 2.94
C LEU A 639 -15.57 -1.91 4.45
N MET A 640 -16.02 -2.82 5.33
CA MET A 640 -15.70 -2.77 6.76
C MET A 640 -14.20 -2.95 7.03
N MET A 641 -13.51 -3.85 6.31
CA MET A 641 -12.04 -3.97 6.40
C MET A 641 -11.35 -2.69 5.92
N ARG A 642 -11.86 -2.03 4.86
CA ARG A 642 -11.37 -0.73 4.40
C ARG A 642 -11.70 0.42 5.38
N PHE A 643 -12.81 0.32 6.11
CA PHE A 643 -13.15 1.27 7.15
C PHE A 643 -12.10 1.23 8.26
N ASP A 644 -11.87 0.04 8.83
CA ASP A 644 -10.82 -0.22 9.81
C ASP A 644 -9.45 0.25 9.31
N GLN A 645 -8.97 -0.29 8.19
CA GLN A 645 -7.57 -0.12 7.75
C GLN A 645 -7.22 1.30 7.29
N GLN A 646 -8.18 2.07 6.75
CA GLN A 646 -7.89 3.33 6.06
C GLN A 646 -8.77 4.51 6.51
N THR A 647 -10.03 4.27 6.88
CA THR A 647 -11.00 5.37 7.06
C THR A 647 -11.09 5.85 8.50
N CYS A 648 -10.90 4.95 9.49
CA CYS A 648 -10.73 5.34 10.89
C CYS A 648 -9.67 6.43 11.10
N ASP A 649 -8.56 6.34 10.36
CA ASP A 649 -7.34 7.11 10.61
C ASP A 649 -7.38 8.56 10.07
N ILE A 650 -8.40 8.90 9.28
CA ILE A 650 -8.74 10.30 8.94
C ILE A 650 -9.74 10.92 9.94
N LEU A 651 -10.52 10.10 10.66
CA LEU A 651 -11.62 10.52 11.54
C LEU A 651 -11.25 10.76 13.01
N SER A 652 -10.05 10.36 13.42
CA SER A 652 -9.52 10.58 14.76
C SER A 652 -8.00 10.65 14.72
N ILE A 653 -7.41 11.49 15.56
CA ILE A 653 -5.96 11.66 15.70
C ILE A 653 -5.38 10.90 16.90
N ASN A 654 -6.23 10.25 17.70
CA ASN A 654 -5.83 9.43 18.84
C ASN A 654 -5.35 8.02 18.42
N GLU A 655 -4.14 7.65 18.87
CA GLU A 655 -3.55 6.31 18.77
C GLU A 655 -2.91 5.86 20.11
N GLY A 656 -3.38 6.37 21.24
CA GLY A 656 -2.89 5.97 22.57
C GLY A 656 -3.21 4.51 22.92
N SER A 657 -3.02 4.14 24.19
CA SER A 657 -3.17 2.75 24.69
C SER A 657 -4.46 2.02 24.33
N ASN A 658 -5.55 2.76 24.07
CA ASN A 658 -6.88 2.23 23.78
C ASN A 658 -7.22 2.26 22.27
N GLY A 659 -6.26 2.64 21.42
CA GLY A 659 -6.39 2.73 19.96
C GLY A 659 -7.28 3.87 19.46
N ASN A 660 -7.54 3.86 18.16
CA ASN A 660 -8.42 4.81 17.50
C ASN A 660 -9.89 4.52 17.89
N PRO A 661 -10.66 5.49 18.43
CA PRO A 661 -12.02 5.27 18.93
C PRO A 661 -13.03 4.82 17.86
N TRP A 662 -12.87 5.22 16.58
CA TRP A 662 -13.71 4.66 15.50
C TRP A 662 -13.46 3.18 15.29
N ARG A 663 -12.21 2.74 15.52
CA ARG A 663 -11.78 1.36 15.41
C ARG A 663 -12.22 0.51 16.61
N THR A 664 -12.01 1.00 17.83
CA THR A 664 -12.22 0.21 19.06
C THR A 664 -13.62 0.36 19.65
N LEU A 665 -14.15 1.59 19.76
CA LEU A 665 -15.46 1.86 20.37
C LEU A 665 -16.63 1.75 19.36
N ILE A 666 -16.43 2.17 18.10
CA ILE A 666 -17.53 2.29 17.14
C ILE A 666 -17.64 1.10 16.19
N SER A 667 -16.54 0.62 15.61
CA SER A 667 -16.59 -0.54 14.69
C SER A 667 -17.06 -1.83 15.37
N SER A 668 -16.85 -1.97 16.68
CA SER A 668 -17.38 -3.06 17.52
C SER A 668 -18.92 -3.08 17.63
N LEU A 669 -19.61 -2.01 17.24
CA LEU A 669 -21.07 -1.97 17.12
C LEU A 669 -21.58 -2.55 15.78
N ALA A 670 -20.74 -2.70 14.76
CA ALA A 670 -21.15 -3.15 13.43
C ALA A 670 -21.66 -4.61 13.42
N ASP A 671 -21.06 -5.50 14.23
CA ASP A 671 -21.51 -6.88 14.41
C ASP A 671 -22.90 -6.97 15.07
N GLN A 672 -23.32 -5.91 15.75
CA GLN A 672 -24.57 -5.86 16.51
C GLN A 672 -25.65 -5.05 15.80
N SER A 673 -25.29 -4.06 14.98
CA SER A 673 -26.17 -3.09 14.34
C SER A 673 -25.91 -3.02 12.83
N PRO A 674 -26.83 -3.55 11.99
CA PRO A 674 -26.80 -3.36 10.55
C PRO A 674 -26.75 -1.88 10.13
N ALA A 675 -27.44 -0.98 10.84
CA ALA A 675 -27.37 0.45 10.58
C ALA A 675 -25.92 0.99 10.68
N VAL A 676 -25.16 0.58 11.71
CA VAL A 676 -23.74 0.94 11.86
C VAL A 676 -22.89 0.28 10.78
N CYS A 677 -23.03 -1.04 10.56
CA CYS A 677 -22.23 -1.77 9.56
C CYS A 677 -22.32 -1.15 8.16
N HIS A 678 -23.53 -0.83 7.71
CA HIS A 678 -23.75 -0.13 6.45
C HIS A 678 -23.27 1.33 6.47
N ALA A 679 -23.39 2.06 7.60
CA ALA A 679 -22.88 3.44 7.71
C ALA A 679 -21.36 3.53 7.58
N LEU A 680 -20.62 2.65 8.27
CA LEU A 680 -19.16 2.62 8.22
C LEU A 680 -18.67 2.10 6.85
N SER A 681 -19.36 1.12 6.27
CA SER A 681 -19.11 0.66 4.89
C SER A 681 -19.35 1.75 3.85
N CYS A 682 -20.40 2.56 4.02
CA CYS A 682 -20.71 3.74 3.22
C CYS A 682 -19.59 4.79 3.28
N MET A 683 -19.09 5.12 4.48
CA MET A 683 -17.94 6.01 4.65
C MET A 683 -16.70 5.48 3.91
N ALA A 684 -16.37 4.20 4.08
CA ALA A 684 -15.23 3.57 3.42
C ALA A 684 -15.38 3.48 1.89
N ALA A 685 -16.61 3.38 1.38
CA ALA A 685 -16.90 3.42 -0.05
C ALA A 685 -16.73 4.83 -0.65
N PHE A 686 -17.17 5.89 0.06
CA PHE A 686 -16.99 7.26 -0.43
C PHE A 686 -15.55 7.76 -0.32
N HIS A 687 -14.88 7.58 0.83
CA HIS A 687 -13.44 7.80 0.95
C HIS A 687 -12.66 6.96 -0.08
N GLY A 688 -13.06 5.69 -0.25
CA GLY A 688 -12.49 4.80 -1.25
C GLY A 688 -12.76 5.18 -2.71
N SER A 689 -13.77 6.03 -2.99
CA SER A 689 -14.10 6.47 -4.34
C SER A 689 -13.09 7.47 -4.92
N TYR A 690 -12.22 8.04 -4.08
CA TYR A 690 -11.05 8.83 -4.50
C TYR A 690 -10.02 7.98 -5.26
N ASP A 691 -9.85 6.70 -4.89
CA ASP A 691 -9.02 5.73 -5.66
C ASP A 691 -9.80 5.11 -6.82
N LEU A 692 -11.03 4.66 -6.52
CA LEU A 692 -11.79 3.78 -7.39
C LEU A 692 -13.23 4.32 -7.54
N PRO A 693 -13.50 5.17 -8.55
CA PRO A 693 -14.79 5.86 -8.69
C PRO A 693 -16.03 4.96 -8.75
N SER A 694 -15.89 3.67 -9.11
CA SER A 694 -17.00 2.70 -9.05
C SER A 694 -17.44 2.34 -7.64
N LEU A 695 -16.66 2.65 -6.59
CA LEU A 695 -17.11 2.57 -5.21
C LEU A 695 -18.11 3.68 -4.84
N HIS A 696 -18.19 4.75 -5.64
CA HIS A 696 -19.12 5.85 -5.36
C HIS A 696 -20.59 5.41 -5.41
N SER A 697 -20.99 4.64 -6.43
CA SER A 697 -22.33 4.05 -6.50
C SER A 697 -22.58 3.07 -5.34
N ARG A 698 -21.56 2.31 -4.92
CA ARG A 698 -21.69 1.43 -3.75
C ARG A 698 -21.85 2.21 -2.45
N GLY A 699 -21.20 3.36 -2.30
CA GLY A 699 -21.44 4.26 -1.16
C GLY A 699 -22.88 4.75 -1.09
N ILE A 700 -23.53 4.98 -2.24
CA ILE A 700 -24.95 5.33 -2.30
C ILE A 700 -25.83 4.15 -1.86
N GLU A 701 -25.55 2.92 -2.32
CA GLU A 701 -26.27 1.71 -1.89
C GLU A 701 -26.15 1.49 -0.35
N GLU A 702 -24.94 1.56 0.19
CA GLU A 702 -24.68 1.36 1.63
C GLU A 702 -25.29 2.52 2.46
N MET A 703 -25.32 3.76 1.95
CA MET A 703 -26.03 4.89 2.57
C MET A 703 -27.54 4.65 2.68
N ASP A 704 -28.16 4.12 1.61
CA ASP A 704 -29.59 3.87 1.56
C ASP A 704 -29.98 2.66 2.44
N GLU A 705 -29.16 1.59 2.48
CA GLU A 705 -29.38 0.46 3.40
C GLU A 705 -29.21 0.87 4.88
N SER A 706 -28.14 1.60 5.21
CA SER A 706 -27.97 2.15 6.56
C SER A 706 -29.16 3.01 6.98
N SER A 707 -29.65 3.87 6.08
CA SER A 707 -30.81 4.72 6.32
C SER A 707 -32.10 3.93 6.58
N LYS A 708 -32.30 2.78 5.91
CA LYS A 708 -33.44 1.88 6.17
C LYS A 708 -33.33 1.28 7.57
N TRP A 709 -32.22 0.61 7.89
CA TRP A 709 -32.01 -0.02 9.19
C TRP A 709 -32.11 0.99 10.35
N LEU A 710 -31.59 2.20 10.16
CA LEU A 710 -31.69 3.27 11.15
C LEU A 710 -33.14 3.63 11.50
N THR A 711 -34.10 3.55 10.56
CA THR A 711 -35.53 3.77 10.90
C THR A 711 -36.07 2.70 11.85
N THR A 712 -35.60 1.45 11.75
CA THR A 712 -36.02 0.35 12.62
C THR A 712 -35.24 0.27 13.94
N GLU A 713 -33.98 0.70 13.97
CA GLU A 713 -33.14 0.62 15.19
C GLU A 713 -33.31 1.84 16.13
N ARG A 714 -33.72 3.02 15.62
CA ARG A 714 -33.77 4.30 16.35
C ARG A 714 -34.59 4.28 17.64
N GLU A 715 -35.71 3.54 17.67
CA GLU A 715 -36.56 3.43 18.86
C GLU A 715 -35.95 2.49 19.91
N VAL A 716 -35.21 1.48 19.49
CA VAL A 716 -34.73 0.39 20.37
C VAL A 716 -33.31 0.63 20.88
N ARG A 717 -32.42 1.23 20.09
CA ARG A 717 -30.96 1.25 20.35
C ARG A 717 -30.34 2.64 20.12
N PHE A 718 -30.24 3.44 21.17
CA PHE A 718 -29.75 4.82 21.08
C PHE A 718 -28.29 4.94 20.60
N ILE A 719 -27.33 4.27 21.26
CA ILE A 719 -25.90 4.42 20.94
C ILE A 719 -25.55 3.96 19.50
N PRO A 720 -25.98 2.78 19.01
CA PRO A 720 -25.76 2.38 17.62
C PRO A 720 -26.45 3.33 16.62
N SER A 721 -27.67 3.78 16.91
CA SER A 721 -28.37 4.73 16.04
C SER A 721 -27.65 6.08 15.97
N LEU A 722 -27.10 6.56 17.09
CA LEU A 722 -26.28 7.77 17.14
C LEU A 722 -24.98 7.61 16.35
N ALA A 723 -24.30 6.47 16.50
CA ALA A 723 -23.08 6.13 15.74
C ALA A 723 -23.34 6.10 14.23
N ALA A 724 -24.36 5.37 13.79
CA ALA A 724 -24.76 5.31 12.39
C ALA A 724 -25.17 6.69 11.85
N SER A 725 -25.93 7.47 12.63
CA SER A 725 -26.35 8.82 12.21
C SER A 725 -25.16 9.76 12.01
N ILE A 726 -24.16 9.76 12.90
CA ILE A 726 -22.96 10.61 12.78
C ILE A 726 -22.08 10.15 11.61
N ALA A 727 -21.86 8.84 11.47
CA ALA A 727 -21.13 8.27 10.33
C ALA A 727 -21.75 8.68 8.98
N LEU A 728 -23.09 8.71 8.90
CA LEU A 728 -23.81 9.18 7.71
C LEU A 728 -23.67 10.70 7.46
N VAL A 729 -23.35 11.53 8.46
CA VAL A 729 -23.07 12.97 8.21
C VAL A 729 -21.74 13.14 7.47
N PHE A 730 -20.68 12.49 7.96
CA PHE A 730 -19.38 12.50 7.26
C PHE A 730 -19.52 11.92 5.85
N ALA A 731 -20.22 10.78 5.70
CA ALA A 731 -20.50 10.20 4.40
C ALA A 731 -21.31 11.13 3.47
N GLU A 732 -22.24 11.94 3.99
CA GLU A 732 -22.97 12.93 3.18
C GLU A 732 -22.04 14.02 2.64
N GLY A 733 -21.08 14.48 3.44
CA GLY A 733 -20.03 15.41 3.02
C GLY A 733 -19.14 14.87 1.90
N TRP A 734 -18.82 13.57 1.94
CA TRP A 734 -17.96 12.91 0.95
C TRP A 734 -18.72 12.46 -0.31
N LYS A 735 -20.02 12.18 -0.19
CA LYS A 735 -20.91 11.76 -1.30
C LYS A 735 -21.10 12.82 -2.37
N SER A 736 -21.22 14.09 -2.00
CA SER A 736 -21.38 15.16 -2.98
C SER A 736 -20.81 16.47 -2.43
N PRO A 737 -19.48 16.65 -2.45
CA PRO A 737 -18.78 17.78 -1.82
C PRO A 737 -19.28 19.18 -2.18
N LYS A 738 -19.88 19.34 -3.37
CA LYS A 738 -20.43 20.61 -3.87
C LYS A 738 -21.96 20.75 -3.69
N ASN A 739 -22.66 19.70 -3.24
CA ASN A 739 -24.12 19.71 -3.05
C ASN A 739 -24.53 18.95 -1.77
N THR A 740 -23.89 19.23 -0.63
CA THR A 740 -24.31 18.66 0.66
C THR A 740 -25.67 19.26 1.07
N ASN A 741 -26.58 18.46 1.62
CA ASN A 741 -27.89 18.95 2.10
C ASN A 741 -28.07 18.79 3.62
N ASN A 742 -27.08 18.22 4.30
CA ASN A 742 -26.96 18.02 5.74
C ASN A 742 -28.23 17.43 6.39
N LYS A 743 -28.94 16.58 5.65
CA LYS A 743 -30.14 15.87 6.10
C LYS A 743 -29.80 14.90 7.22
N HIS A 744 -28.65 14.23 7.13
CA HIS A 744 -28.21 13.33 8.20
C HIS A 744 -27.87 14.11 9.48
N LEU A 745 -27.26 15.31 9.37
CA LEU A 745 -26.99 16.17 10.54
C LEU A 745 -28.28 16.64 11.24
N GLY A 746 -29.29 17.07 10.46
CA GLY A 746 -30.60 17.45 11.00
C GLY A 746 -31.29 16.30 11.74
N ASN A 747 -31.21 15.08 11.20
CA ASN A 747 -31.73 13.88 11.86
C ASN A 747 -30.94 13.50 13.13
N THR A 748 -29.61 13.59 13.11
CA THR A 748 -28.74 13.37 14.28
C THR A 748 -29.10 14.33 15.41
N ARG A 749 -29.26 15.63 15.10
CA ARG A 749 -29.67 16.64 16.09
C ARG A 749 -31.03 16.33 16.72
N ARG A 750 -32.01 15.89 15.92
CA ARG A 750 -33.34 15.48 16.43
C ARG A 750 -33.23 14.28 17.38
N LEU A 751 -32.52 13.22 16.99
CA LEU A 751 -32.26 12.04 17.83
C LEU A 751 -31.61 12.40 19.18
N ILE A 752 -30.66 13.33 19.18
CA ILE A 752 -30.02 13.84 20.40
C ILE A 752 -31.03 14.62 21.25
N VAL A 753 -31.73 15.61 20.70
CA VAL A 753 -32.71 16.43 21.46
C VAL A 753 -33.82 15.56 22.08
N GLU A 754 -34.31 14.56 21.34
CA GLU A 754 -35.37 13.65 21.79
C GLU A 754 -34.93 12.72 22.94
N ARG A 755 -33.76 12.08 22.82
CA ARG A 755 -33.37 10.99 23.74
C ARG A 755 -32.33 11.36 24.79
N PHE A 756 -31.42 12.29 24.52
CA PHE A 756 -30.31 12.63 25.41
C PHE A 756 -30.75 12.90 26.87
N PRO A 757 -31.84 13.64 27.18
CA PRO A 757 -32.26 13.85 28.58
C PRO A 757 -32.59 12.56 29.35
N THR A 758 -33.03 11.51 28.65
CA THR A 758 -33.41 10.22 29.25
C THR A 758 -32.20 9.28 29.38
N GLU A 759 -31.31 9.32 28.37
CA GLU A 759 -30.13 8.48 28.20
C GLU A 759 -28.88 9.02 28.93
N GLN A 760 -28.88 10.30 29.34
CA GLN A 760 -27.78 10.94 30.08
C GLN A 760 -27.35 10.17 31.34
N ARG A 761 -28.22 9.33 31.91
CA ARG A 761 -27.89 8.42 33.02
C ARG A 761 -26.74 7.44 32.70
N LEU A 762 -26.51 7.09 31.44
CA LEU A 762 -25.36 6.27 30.99
C LEU A 762 -24.00 6.94 31.25
N TRP A 763 -23.97 8.28 31.38
CA TRP A 763 -22.77 9.06 31.68
C TRP A 763 -22.07 8.63 32.98
N HIS A 764 -22.85 8.25 33.99
CA HIS A 764 -22.40 7.94 35.34
C HIS A 764 -22.00 6.46 35.53
N LEU A 765 -22.14 5.62 34.50
CA LEU A 765 -21.74 4.22 34.53
C LEU A 765 -20.28 4.07 34.07
N SER A 766 -19.50 3.27 34.78
CA SER A 766 -18.10 2.95 34.44
C SER A 766 -18.01 1.84 33.39
N THR A 767 -18.65 2.04 32.23
CA THR A 767 -18.83 1.03 31.18
C THR A 767 -18.40 1.53 29.79
N GLU A 768 -18.12 0.60 28.89
CA GLU A 768 -17.75 0.85 27.48
C GLU A 768 -18.75 1.73 26.74
N ASP A 769 -20.05 1.55 26.99
CA ASP A 769 -21.13 2.37 26.42
C ASP A 769 -21.10 3.82 26.91
N SER A 770 -20.55 4.07 28.12
CA SER A 770 -20.29 5.43 28.58
C SER A 770 -19.20 6.08 27.73
N ALA A 771 -18.12 5.36 27.41
CA ALA A 771 -17.04 5.84 26.53
C ALA A 771 -17.54 6.08 25.09
N ARG A 772 -18.35 5.16 24.54
CA ARG A 772 -19.04 5.34 23.25
C ARG A 772 -19.89 6.62 23.24
N PHE A 773 -20.75 6.81 24.24
CA PHE A 773 -21.61 7.99 24.34
C PHE A 773 -20.80 9.29 24.49
N LYS A 774 -19.75 9.28 25.33
CA LYS A 774 -18.78 10.38 25.51
C LYS A 774 -18.12 10.77 24.19
N TYR A 775 -17.63 9.80 23.42
CA TYR A 775 -17.01 10.06 22.12
C TYR A 775 -18.02 10.60 21.10
N LEU A 776 -19.15 9.92 20.91
CA LEU A 776 -20.13 10.24 19.86
C LEU A 776 -20.76 11.63 20.03
N VAL A 777 -21.10 12.04 21.25
CA VAL A 777 -21.64 13.39 21.49
C VAL A 777 -20.57 14.46 21.19
N THR A 778 -19.32 14.21 21.56
CA THR A 778 -18.23 15.18 21.32
C THR A 778 -17.89 15.28 19.83
N ALA A 779 -17.96 14.17 19.08
CA ALA A 779 -17.88 14.17 17.62
C ALA A 779 -19.06 14.91 16.96
N PHE A 780 -20.30 14.72 17.48
CA PHE A 780 -21.45 15.50 17.02
C PHE A 780 -21.27 17.02 17.24
N VAL A 781 -20.74 17.44 18.40
CA VAL A 781 -20.47 18.87 18.68
C VAL A 781 -19.54 19.46 17.61
N TYR A 782 -18.43 18.78 17.29
CA TYR A 782 -17.52 19.21 16.24
C TYR A 782 -18.24 19.33 14.88
N VAL A 783 -18.88 18.27 14.42
CA VAL A 783 -19.55 18.22 13.10
C VAL A 783 -20.67 19.26 12.99
N HIS A 784 -21.47 19.43 14.04
CA HIS A 784 -22.57 20.41 14.07
C HIS A 784 -22.07 21.85 13.98
N VAL A 785 -21.07 22.19 14.79
CA VAL A 785 -20.52 23.54 14.86
C VAL A 785 -19.77 23.91 13.58
N ILE A 786 -18.96 23.00 13.04
CA ILE A 786 -18.22 23.24 11.79
C ILE A 786 -19.17 23.31 10.58
N ALA A 787 -20.26 22.51 10.54
CA ALA A 787 -21.30 22.66 9.53
C ALA A 787 -22.01 24.04 9.61
N GLY A 788 -22.22 24.56 10.83
CA GLY A 788 -22.91 25.84 11.04
C GLY A 788 -22.25 27.03 10.35
N ILE A 789 -20.92 27.03 10.24
CA ILE A 789 -20.10 28.07 9.59
C ILE A 789 -20.52 28.29 8.13
N THR A 790 -20.75 27.20 7.40
CA THR A 790 -21.11 27.23 5.97
C THR A 790 -22.62 27.26 5.72
N TYR A 791 -23.43 26.91 6.72
CA TYR A 791 -24.84 26.66 6.51
C TYR A 791 -25.65 27.92 6.18
N ARG A 792 -26.49 27.88 5.13
CA ARG A 792 -27.33 29.03 4.72
C ARG A 792 -28.82 28.87 5.03
N LYS A 793 -29.36 27.65 4.88
CA LYS A 793 -30.80 27.34 5.03
C LYS A 793 -31.26 27.45 6.49
N GLU A 794 -32.51 27.88 6.69
CA GLU A 794 -33.04 28.18 8.03
C GLU A 794 -33.33 26.93 8.88
N GLU A 795 -33.79 25.84 8.24
CA GLU A 795 -34.25 24.60 8.88
C GLU A 795 -33.20 23.81 9.71
N HIS A 796 -31.93 24.24 9.69
CA HIS A 796 -30.84 23.62 10.45
C HIS A 796 -29.97 24.66 11.19
N ALA A 797 -30.29 25.96 11.08
CA ALA A 797 -29.63 27.03 11.81
C ALA A 797 -30.16 27.06 13.26
N HIS A 798 -29.67 26.13 14.07
CA HIS A 798 -30.13 25.90 15.43
C HIS A 798 -28.95 25.75 16.37
N PRO A 799 -29.00 26.30 17.60
CA PRO A 799 -27.92 26.14 18.56
C PRO A 799 -27.73 24.70 19.02
N LEU A 800 -26.53 24.43 19.55
CA LEU A 800 -26.25 23.27 20.38
C LEU A 800 -27.32 23.12 21.49
N PRO A 801 -27.92 21.92 21.66
CA PRO A 801 -28.83 21.66 22.77
C PRO A 801 -28.20 21.94 24.15
N GLU A 802 -28.92 22.65 25.02
CA GLU A 802 -28.41 23.16 26.30
C GLU A 802 -27.83 22.06 27.21
N ASN A 803 -28.44 20.87 27.19
CA ASN A 803 -28.00 19.70 27.93
C ASN A 803 -26.60 19.17 27.48
N ILE A 804 -26.16 19.46 26.26
CA ILE A 804 -24.79 19.17 25.81
C ILE A 804 -23.79 20.11 26.49
N LEU A 805 -24.14 21.39 26.69
CA LEU A 805 -23.25 22.34 27.38
C LEU A 805 -23.01 21.89 28.85
N THR A 806 -24.04 21.38 29.51
CA THR A 806 -23.89 20.75 30.86
C THR A 806 -23.02 19.49 30.81
N PHE A 807 -23.16 18.66 29.77
CA PHE A 807 -22.40 17.43 29.57
C PHE A 807 -20.92 17.65 29.26
N LEU A 808 -20.54 18.75 28.59
CA LEU A 808 -19.14 19.11 28.38
C LEU A 808 -18.48 19.66 29.66
N SER A 809 -19.26 20.02 30.69
CA SER A 809 -18.75 20.62 31.92
C SER A 809 -17.73 19.74 32.68
N PRO A 810 -17.83 18.41 32.78
CA PRO A 810 -16.80 17.60 33.48
C PRO A 810 -15.51 17.37 32.68
N VAL A 811 -15.42 17.86 31.44
CA VAL A 811 -14.13 18.01 30.74
C VAL A 811 -13.28 19.08 31.44
N LEU A 812 -13.92 20.15 31.97
CA LEU A 812 -13.26 21.23 32.73
C LEU A 812 -12.54 20.74 33.99
N SER A 813 -13.04 19.69 34.64
CA SER A 813 -12.49 19.17 35.90
C SER A 813 -11.37 18.14 35.69
N GLY A 814 -10.97 17.85 34.44
CA GLY A 814 -9.95 16.86 34.12
C GLY A 814 -10.39 15.41 34.36
N SER A 815 -11.69 15.17 34.55
CA SER A 815 -12.24 13.85 34.90
C SER A 815 -12.43 12.90 33.70
N MET A 816 -12.02 13.30 32.50
CA MET A 816 -12.19 12.52 31.27
C MET A 816 -10.83 12.21 30.63
N THR A 817 -10.40 10.96 30.77
CA THR A 817 -9.09 10.46 30.33
C THR A 817 -9.07 9.97 28.88
N GLU A 818 -10.23 9.90 28.21
CA GLU A 818 -10.42 9.23 26.91
C GLU A 818 -11.26 10.10 25.96
N ILE A 819 -10.65 11.17 25.45
CA ILE A 819 -11.19 12.02 24.37
C ILE A 819 -10.10 12.19 23.31
N ASP A 820 -10.48 12.36 22.04
CA ASP A 820 -9.53 12.76 20.98
C ASP A 820 -8.80 14.08 21.37
N PRO A 821 -7.46 14.18 21.19
CA PRO A 821 -6.69 15.35 21.60
C PRO A 821 -7.18 16.71 21.07
N LEU A 822 -7.72 16.82 19.85
CA LEU A 822 -8.27 18.11 19.40
C LEU A 822 -9.61 18.39 20.08
N LEU A 823 -10.49 17.38 20.14
CA LEU A 823 -11.77 17.52 20.80
C LEU A 823 -11.57 17.95 22.26
N GLY A 824 -10.60 17.39 22.98
CA GLY A 824 -10.18 17.84 24.30
C GLY A 824 -9.69 19.30 24.33
N CYS A 825 -8.71 19.66 23.49
CA CYS A 825 -8.16 21.02 23.45
C CYS A 825 -9.18 22.10 23.04
N ALA A 826 -10.15 21.77 22.19
CA ALA A 826 -11.12 22.71 21.62
C ALA A 826 -12.54 22.59 22.20
N THR A 827 -12.80 21.70 23.16
CA THR A 827 -14.14 21.47 23.77
C THR A 827 -14.85 22.77 24.15
N LEU A 828 -14.11 23.73 24.72
CA LEU A 828 -14.65 25.01 25.20
C LEU A 828 -14.74 26.09 24.11
N LEU A 829 -14.07 25.88 22.97
CA LEU A 829 -14.11 26.79 21.83
C LEU A 829 -15.35 26.53 20.97
N PHE A 830 -15.79 25.27 20.83
CA PHE A 830 -16.93 24.91 19.99
C PHE A 830 -18.24 25.63 20.38
N PRO A 831 -18.61 25.82 21.67
CA PRO A 831 -19.79 26.62 22.04
C PRO A 831 -19.68 28.13 21.69
N LEU A 832 -18.47 28.69 21.62
CA LEU A 832 -18.26 30.07 21.16
C LEU A 832 -18.37 30.15 19.63
N LEU A 833 -17.79 29.18 18.92
CA LEU A 833 -17.88 29.05 17.47
C LEU A 833 -19.32 28.78 16.99
N ASP A 834 -20.13 28.01 17.74
CA ASP A 834 -21.57 27.83 17.51
C ASP A 834 -22.30 29.18 17.53
N ARG A 835 -22.09 29.97 18.59
CA ARG A 835 -22.69 31.30 18.74
C ARG A 835 -22.22 32.28 17.66
N VAL A 836 -20.95 32.24 17.25
CA VAL A 836 -20.45 33.02 16.10
C VAL A 836 -21.11 32.58 14.80
N ALA A 837 -21.20 31.28 14.50
CA ALA A 837 -21.84 30.78 13.28
C ALA A 837 -23.34 31.15 13.21
N LEU A 838 -24.05 31.13 14.34
CA LEU A 838 -25.43 31.61 14.43
C LEU A 838 -25.53 33.12 14.21
N LEU A 839 -24.62 33.91 14.78
CA LEU A 839 -24.59 35.37 14.60
C LEU A 839 -24.23 35.75 13.15
N VAL A 840 -23.25 35.07 12.55
CA VAL A 840 -22.90 35.16 11.12
C VAL A 840 -24.12 34.88 10.23
N ASN A 841 -24.88 33.83 10.51
CA ASN A 841 -26.05 33.49 9.68
C ASN A 841 -27.23 34.45 9.91
N LYS A 842 -27.29 35.12 11.06
CA LYS A 842 -28.18 36.27 11.31
C LYS A 842 -27.72 37.52 10.54
N VAL A 843 -26.41 37.80 10.49
CA VAL A 843 -25.80 38.89 9.70
C VAL A 843 -26.09 38.71 8.20
N ARG A 844 -25.85 37.51 7.64
CA ARG A 844 -26.10 37.16 6.22
C ARG A 844 -27.56 37.31 5.78
N ARG A 845 -28.51 37.40 6.72
CA ARG A 845 -29.96 37.60 6.45
C ARG A 845 -30.44 39.01 6.79
N ALA A 846 -29.63 39.83 7.46
CA ALA A 846 -29.97 41.19 7.83
C ALA A 846 -29.36 42.20 6.85
N ASN A 847 -30.14 43.21 6.45
CA ASN A 847 -29.70 44.26 5.53
C ASN A 847 -28.53 45.10 6.10
N SER A 848 -28.43 45.20 7.42
CA SER A 848 -27.34 45.88 8.14
C SER A 848 -27.18 45.28 9.55
N ASN A 849 -26.05 45.58 10.20
CA ASN A 849 -25.80 45.12 11.57
C ASN A 849 -26.45 46.08 12.58
N SER A 850 -27.54 45.63 13.22
CA SER A 850 -28.17 46.40 14.30
C SER A 850 -27.27 46.47 15.54
N LEU A 851 -27.50 47.46 16.42
CA LEU A 851 -26.77 47.57 17.69
C LEU A 851 -26.84 46.28 18.55
N THR A 852 -27.91 45.49 18.40
CA THR A 852 -28.02 44.16 19.04
C THR A 852 -27.05 43.14 18.43
N ILE A 853 -26.82 43.16 17.11
CA ILE A 853 -25.81 42.33 16.44
C ILE A 853 -24.41 42.76 16.87
N VAL A 854 -24.11 44.07 16.85
CA VAL A 854 -22.80 44.61 17.24
C VAL A 854 -22.49 44.30 18.71
N SER A 855 -23.46 44.48 19.62
CA SER A 855 -23.30 44.11 21.03
C SER A 855 -23.09 42.61 21.24
N GLN A 856 -23.81 41.74 20.50
CA GLN A 856 -23.61 40.28 20.55
C GLN A 856 -22.24 39.86 19.99
N ALA A 857 -21.74 40.56 18.97
CA ALA A 857 -20.42 40.33 18.41
C ALA A 857 -19.31 40.78 19.38
N GLY A 858 -19.46 41.92 20.04
CA GLY A 858 -18.50 42.41 21.05
C GLY A 858 -18.36 41.44 22.23
N GLU A 859 -19.48 40.92 22.75
CA GLU A 859 -19.49 39.92 23.83
C GLU A 859 -18.74 38.63 23.43
N LEU A 860 -18.97 38.15 22.20
CA LEU A 860 -18.29 36.97 21.66
C LEU A 860 -16.80 37.23 21.38
N HIS A 861 -16.45 38.41 20.91
CA HIS A 861 -15.08 38.82 20.65
C HIS A 861 -14.25 38.85 21.95
N GLU A 862 -14.78 39.45 23.02
CA GLU A 862 -14.12 39.41 24.34
C GLU A 862 -13.95 37.98 24.87
N GLN A 863 -14.98 37.13 24.74
CA GLN A 863 -14.92 35.73 25.18
C GLN A 863 -13.89 34.91 24.38
N LEU A 864 -13.76 35.15 23.08
CA LEU A 864 -12.75 34.53 22.22
C LEU A 864 -11.33 35.04 22.51
N LEU A 865 -11.16 36.31 22.89
CA LEU A 865 -9.86 36.84 23.33
C LEU A 865 -9.45 36.27 24.69
N GLN A 866 -10.39 36.16 25.63
CA GLN A 866 -10.19 35.61 26.98
C GLN A 866 -10.00 34.08 27.01
N TRP A 867 -10.49 33.36 25.99
CA TRP A 867 -10.34 31.91 25.88
C TRP A 867 -8.86 31.48 25.90
N GLN A 868 -8.57 30.38 26.60
CA GLN A 868 -7.25 29.75 26.66
C GLN A 868 -7.37 28.24 26.50
N ALA A 869 -6.40 27.62 25.81
CA ALA A 869 -6.33 26.17 25.68
C ALA A 869 -6.08 25.48 27.04
N PRO A 870 -6.62 24.26 27.27
CA PRO A 870 -6.35 23.48 28.49
C PRO A 870 -4.86 23.25 28.75
N LYS A 871 -4.46 23.22 30.03
CA LYS A 871 -3.05 23.05 30.42
C LYS A 871 -2.49 21.69 29.98
N ALA A 872 -1.27 21.70 29.45
CA ALA A 872 -0.63 20.56 28.78
C ALA A 872 -0.51 19.29 29.65
N ASN A 873 -0.57 19.39 30.97
CA ASN A 873 -0.60 18.26 31.90
C ASN A 873 -1.77 17.28 31.60
N LEU A 874 -2.90 17.78 31.07
CA LEU A 874 -4.04 16.97 30.63
C LEU A 874 -3.78 16.21 29.32
N LEU A 875 -2.72 16.55 28.59
CA LEU A 875 -2.29 15.86 27.36
C LEU A 875 -1.18 14.82 27.64
N GLN A 876 -0.70 14.73 28.88
CA GLN A 876 0.43 13.88 29.25
C GLN A 876 0.03 12.41 29.46
N SER A 877 -1.28 12.11 29.50
CA SER A 877 -1.85 10.76 29.64
C SER A 877 -1.96 9.96 28.34
N PHE A 878 -1.70 10.54 27.17
CA PHE A 878 -1.88 9.87 25.86
C PHE A 878 -0.79 8.84 25.48
N GLY A 879 0.10 8.50 26.41
CA GLY A 879 0.76 7.19 26.47
C GLY A 879 1.95 6.90 25.55
N GLU A 880 2.22 7.72 24.53
CA GLU A 880 3.37 7.50 23.62
C GLU A 880 4.21 8.75 23.30
N PRO A 881 5.53 8.60 23.07
CA PRO A 881 6.45 9.70 22.77
C PRO A 881 6.36 10.24 21.33
N ARG A 882 5.41 9.78 20.51
CA ARG A 882 5.31 10.13 19.08
C ARG A 882 4.57 11.45 18.77
N TYR A 883 3.91 12.07 19.76
CA TYR A 883 3.09 13.26 19.56
C TYR A 883 3.56 14.43 20.44
N SER A 884 3.86 15.59 19.82
CA SER A 884 4.06 16.83 20.57
C SER A 884 2.70 17.33 21.08
N PRO A 885 2.51 17.51 22.41
CA PRO A 885 1.27 18.05 22.98
C PRO A 885 1.01 19.50 22.56
N GLN A 886 1.98 20.16 21.90
CA GLN A 886 1.78 21.49 21.33
C GLN A 886 0.92 21.47 20.05
N HIS A 887 0.95 20.41 19.22
CA HIS A 887 0.25 20.45 17.93
C HIS A 887 -1.30 20.57 18.07
N PRO A 888 -1.98 19.88 19.02
CA PRO A 888 -3.39 20.11 19.31
C PRO A 888 -3.67 21.54 19.80
N ILE A 889 -2.81 22.08 20.67
CA ILE A 889 -2.94 23.45 21.21
C ILE A 889 -2.81 24.49 20.09
N GLN A 890 -1.80 24.40 19.22
CA GLN A 890 -1.65 25.36 18.12
C GLN A 890 -2.79 25.23 17.09
N THR A 891 -3.39 24.04 16.92
CA THR A 891 -4.57 23.86 16.08
C THR A 891 -5.83 24.48 16.69
N ALA A 892 -6.03 24.37 18.01
CA ALA A 892 -7.13 25.03 18.70
C ALA A 892 -6.97 26.57 18.71
N GLU A 893 -5.75 27.08 18.82
CA GLU A 893 -5.44 28.51 18.62
C GLU A 893 -5.68 28.96 17.17
N ALA A 894 -5.33 28.14 16.16
CA ALA A 894 -5.63 28.42 14.76
C ALA A 894 -7.14 28.50 14.51
N LEU A 895 -7.92 27.56 15.07
CA LEU A 895 -9.38 27.62 15.05
C LEU A 895 -9.90 28.90 15.71
N ARG A 896 -9.35 29.31 16.87
CA ARG A 896 -9.75 30.53 17.57
C ARG A 896 -9.53 31.79 16.74
N TYR A 897 -8.36 31.93 16.11
CA TYR A 897 -8.10 33.07 15.24
C TYR A 897 -8.93 33.04 13.95
N ALA A 898 -9.28 31.86 13.43
CA ALA A 898 -10.21 31.74 12.31
C ALA A 898 -11.66 32.11 12.71
N THR A 899 -12.09 31.79 13.93
CA THR A 899 -13.37 32.26 14.50
C THR A 899 -13.39 33.79 14.64
N LEU A 900 -12.29 34.39 15.11
CA LEU A 900 -12.15 35.84 15.22
C LEU A 900 -12.17 36.53 13.84
N LEU A 901 -11.45 35.98 12.86
CA LEU A 901 -11.47 36.43 11.46
C LEU A 901 -12.90 36.40 10.91
N HIS A 902 -13.61 35.29 11.08
CA HIS A 902 -14.96 35.12 10.58
C HIS A 902 -15.99 36.03 11.28
N LEU A 903 -15.77 36.36 12.55
CA LEU A 903 -16.59 37.32 13.30
C LEU A 903 -16.35 38.77 12.83
N HIS A 904 -15.08 39.16 12.62
CA HIS A 904 -14.70 40.46 12.07
C HIS A 904 -15.24 40.65 10.63
N GLN A 905 -15.10 39.64 9.76
CA GLN A 905 -15.69 39.63 8.41
C GLN A 905 -17.21 39.83 8.41
N ALA A 906 -17.92 39.46 9.48
CA ALA A 906 -19.36 39.59 9.59
C ALA A 906 -19.82 40.90 10.27
N VAL A 907 -19.06 41.37 11.26
CA VAL A 907 -19.39 42.55 12.07
C VAL A 907 -18.14 43.41 12.22
N PRO A 908 -17.67 44.09 11.15
CA PRO A 908 -16.47 44.93 11.19
C PRO A 908 -16.62 46.13 12.13
N GLU A 909 -17.84 46.43 12.59
CA GLU A 909 -18.13 47.49 13.57
C GLU A 909 -17.58 47.20 14.98
N ILE A 910 -17.04 46.00 15.26
CA ILE A 910 -16.41 45.67 16.54
C ILE A 910 -14.91 46.01 16.56
N PRO A 911 -14.37 46.58 17.65
CA PRO A 911 -12.93 46.81 17.79
C PRO A 911 -12.15 45.49 17.72
N SER A 912 -11.49 45.27 16.58
CA SER A 912 -10.84 44.02 16.21
C SER A 912 -9.58 44.29 15.37
N LEU A 913 -8.74 43.26 15.18
CA LEU A 913 -7.60 43.31 14.26
C LEU A 913 -8.08 43.11 12.81
N SER A 914 -7.29 43.51 11.81
CA SER A 914 -7.69 43.39 10.41
C SER A 914 -7.81 41.92 9.96
N SER A 915 -8.55 41.69 8.87
CA SER A 915 -8.65 40.36 8.25
C SER A 915 -7.28 39.77 7.92
N GLU A 916 -6.34 40.58 7.42
CA GLU A 916 -4.95 40.18 7.14
C GLU A 916 -4.20 39.77 8.43
N GLU A 917 -4.28 40.59 9.50
CA GLU A 917 -3.60 40.29 10.77
C GLU A 917 -4.14 39.01 11.43
N LEU A 918 -5.45 38.78 11.34
CA LEU A 918 -6.10 37.58 11.86
C LEU A 918 -5.77 36.35 11.01
N ALA A 919 -5.80 36.45 9.68
CA ALA A 919 -5.37 35.39 8.78
C ALA A 919 -3.89 35.01 9.02
N ARG A 920 -2.98 35.99 9.10
CA ARG A 920 -1.57 35.78 9.41
C ARG A 920 -1.37 35.10 10.77
N LYS A 921 -2.18 35.43 11.79
CA LYS A 921 -2.18 34.74 13.09
C LYS A 921 -2.61 33.27 12.97
N VAL A 922 -3.59 32.94 12.13
CA VAL A 922 -3.96 31.55 11.83
C VAL A 922 -2.80 30.83 11.13
N LEU A 923 -2.25 31.42 10.07
CA LEU A 923 -1.20 30.79 9.25
C LEU A 923 0.07 30.51 10.06
N VAL A 924 0.53 31.45 10.90
CA VAL A 924 1.66 31.24 11.83
C VAL A 924 1.39 30.05 12.79
N LYS A 925 0.14 29.87 13.25
CA LYS A 925 -0.22 28.72 14.09
C LYS A 925 -0.18 27.41 13.31
N LEU A 926 -0.70 27.38 12.08
CA LEU A 926 -0.64 26.20 11.21
C LEU A 926 0.79 25.85 10.76
N ALA A 927 1.64 26.85 10.50
CA ALA A 927 3.04 26.71 10.12
C ALA A 927 3.91 26.14 11.25
N SER A 928 3.56 26.41 12.51
CA SER A 928 4.23 25.80 13.66
C SER A 928 4.01 24.28 13.79
N ILE A 929 3.14 23.69 12.96
CA ILE A 929 2.81 22.25 12.95
C ILE A 929 3.36 21.62 11.65
N PRO A 930 4.29 20.64 11.72
CA PRO A 930 4.78 19.93 10.53
C PRO A 930 3.64 19.32 9.70
N SER A 931 3.74 19.36 8.36
CA SER A 931 2.73 18.81 7.44
C SER A 931 2.46 17.31 7.67
N THR A 932 3.50 16.57 8.10
CA THR A 932 3.44 15.15 8.49
C THR A 932 2.60 14.86 9.74
N SER A 933 2.25 15.88 10.53
CA SER A 933 1.42 15.74 11.74
C SER A 933 0.01 15.24 11.43
N ARG A 934 -0.59 14.42 12.31
CA ARG A 934 -2.00 14.01 12.19
C ARG A 934 -2.96 15.21 12.31
N MET A 935 -2.56 16.29 12.99
CA MET A 935 -3.36 17.51 13.12
C MET A 935 -3.77 18.13 11.78
N THR A 936 -2.97 17.92 10.73
CA THR A 936 -3.25 18.44 9.38
C THR A 936 -4.61 17.99 8.85
N ASN A 937 -5.14 16.84 9.28
CA ASN A 937 -6.51 16.40 8.96
C ASN A 937 -7.60 17.42 9.35
N LEU A 938 -7.35 18.20 10.39
CA LEU A 938 -8.34 19.05 11.07
C LEU A 938 -8.12 20.54 10.75
N HIS A 939 -7.35 20.83 9.69
CA HIS A 939 -6.97 22.19 9.29
C HIS A 939 -7.91 22.81 8.23
N ILE A 940 -8.94 22.10 7.73
CA ILE A 940 -9.85 22.54 6.65
C ILE A 940 -10.41 23.96 6.88
N PHE A 941 -11.26 24.16 7.91
CA PHE A 941 -11.85 25.47 8.19
C PHE A 941 -10.83 26.59 8.44
N PRO A 942 -9.84 26.46 9.36
CA PRO A 942 -8.92 27.56 9.64
C PRO A 942 -8.01 27.88 8.44
N LEU A 943 -7.59 26.86 7.68
CA LEU A 943 -6.83 27.08 6.45
C LEU A 943 -7.69 27.72 5.36
N LEU A 944 -8.97 27.36 5.22
CA LEU A 944 -9.92 27.99 4.28
C LEU A 944 -10.10 29.48 4.59
N ALA A 945 -10.47 29.80 5.83
CA ALA A 945 -10.72 31.17 6.26
C ALA A 945 -9.49 32.05 6.06
N ALA A 946 -8.29 31.58 6.43
CA ALA A 946 -7.06 32.37 6.32
C ALA A 946 -6.47 32.41 4.90
N SER A 947 -6.55 31.32 4.13
CA SER A 947 -6.00 31.31 2.76
C SER A 947 -6.73 32.30 1.86
N CYS A 948 -8.05 32.48 2.04
CA CYS A 948 -8.86 33.41 1.24
C CYS A 948 -8.41 34.87 1.34
N GLU A 949 -7.71 35.24 2.42
CA GLU A 949 -7.20 36.60 2.65
C GLU A 949 -5.81 36.84 2.05
N LEU A 950 -5.17 35.83 1.46
CA LEU A 950 -3.81 35.96 0.94
C LEU A 950 -3.73 36.70 -0.41
N THR A 951 -2.84 37.68 -0.46
CA THR A 951 -2.54 38.53 -1.62
C THR A 951 -1.15 38.30 -2.20
N ASP A 952 -0.17 37.93 -1.37
CA ASP A 952 1.23 37.68 -1.77
C ASP A 952 1.45 36.29 -2.40
N GLU A 953 2.37 36.18 -3.36
CA GLU A 953 2.63 34.92 -4.09
C GLU A 953 3.38 33.86 -3.25
N GLU A 954 4.27 34.25 -2.33
CA GLU A 954 5.02 33.32 -1.48
C GLU A 954 4.10 32.69 -0.43
N ASP A 955 3.26 33.50 0.25
CA ASP A 955 2.25 33.00 1.18
C ASP A 955 1.18 32.15 0.47
N ARG A 956 0.76 32.52 -0.76
CA ARG A 956 -0.17 31.72 -1.57
C ARG A 956 0.42 30.36 -1.95
N GLU A 957 1.70 30.30 -2.33
CA GLU A 957 2.37 29.03 -2.62
C GLU A 957 2.58 28.18 -1.34
N TRP A 958 2.86 28.80 -0.19
CA TRP A 958 2.86 28.10 1.11
C TRP A 958 1.49 27.50 1.43
N ALA A 959 0.42 28.28 1.26
CA ALA A 959 -0.94 27.82 1.50
C ALA A 959 -1.33 26.69 0.54
N LYS A 960 -0.97 26.80 -0.74
CA LYS A 960 -1.12 25.72 -1.74
C LYS A 960 -0.43 24.43 -1.32
N GLN A 961 0.84 24.48 -0.92
CA GLN A 961 1.57 23.30 -0.42
C GLN A 961 0.92 22.71 0.84
N ARG A 962 0.31 23.56 1.68
CA ARG A 962 -0.45 23.11 2.86
C ARG A 962 -1.77 22.40 2.47
N TRP A 963 -2.49 22.93 1.49
CA TRP A 963 -3.68 22.29 0.91
C TRP A 963 -3.35 20.96 0.24
N GLU A 964 -2.32 20.92 -0.61
CA GLU A 964 -1.83 19.70 -1.26
C GLU A 964 -1.50 18.62 -0.22
N ALA A 965 -0.72 18.95 0.81
CA ALA A 965 -0.38 18.02 1.90
C ALA A 965 -1.59 17.54 2.72
N MET A 966 -2.63 18.36 2.86
CA MET A 966 -3.87 18.00 3.56
C MET A 966 -4.78 17.13 2.68
N ILE A 967 -4.95 17.47 1.40
CA ILE A 967 -5.77 16.73 0.43
C ILE A 967 -5.19 15.33 0.19
N LEU A 968 -3.86 15.23 -0.02
CA LEU A 968 -3.15 13.95 -0.17
C LEU A 968 -3.33 13.01 1.04
N ARG A 969 -3.60 13.58 2.23
CA ARG A 969 -3.75 12.88 3.50
C ARG A 969 -5.20 12.52 3.82
N LEU A 970 -6.14 13.41 3.52
CA LEU A 970 -7.58 13.25 3.79
C LEU A 970 -8.31 12.46 2.71
N ARG A 971 -8.00 12.73 1.43
CA ARG A 971 -8.56 12.06 0.24
C ARG A 971 -10.09 11.97 0.22
N VAL A 972 -10.72 13.04 0.70
CA VAL A 972 -12.17 13.23 0.68
C VAL A 972 -12.49 14.56 0.02
N GLY A 973 -13.38 14.53 -0.98
CA GLY A 973 -13.53 15.61 -1.96
C GLY A 973 -14.03 16.95 -1.41
N ASN A 974 -14.42 17.02 -0.13
CA ASN A 974 -14.70 18.29 0.53
C ASN A 974 -13.42 19.09 0.79
N ALA A 975 -12.27 18.44 1.04
CA ALA A 975 -10.97 19.13 1.12
C ALA A 975 -10.58 19.74 -0.24
N ASP A 976 -10.69 18.99 -1.33
CA ASP A 976 -10.45 19.47 -2.70
C ASP A 976 -11.39 20.63 -3.06
N THR A 977 -12.67 20.53 -2.68
CA THR A 977 -13.66 21.59 -2.95
C THR A 977 -13.37 22.86 -2.15
N CYS A 978 -12.92 22.77 -0.90
CA CYS A 978 -12.48 23.93 -0.13
C CYS A 978 -11.26 24.61 -0.77
N TRP A 979 -10.34 23.84 -1.36
CA TRP A 979 -9.22 24.40 -2.12
C TRP A 979 -9.68 25.12 -3.40
N GLU A 980 -10.62 24.55 -4.16
CA GLU A 980 -11.25 25.25 -5.29
C GLU A 980 -11.91 26.58 -4.88
N VAL A 981 -12.51 26.66 -3.68
CA VAL A 981 -13.08 27.90 -3.14
C VAL A 981 -12.00 28.94 -2.85
N VAL A 982 -10.85 28.55 -2.29
CA VAL A 982 -9.70 29.46 -2.11
C VAL A 982 -9.22 29.98 -3.46
N GLN A 983 -9.01 29.09 -4.44
CA GLN A 983 -8.54 29.47 -5.79
C GLN A 983 -9.52 30.41 -6.50
N ALA A 984 -10.83 30.15 -6.43
CA ALA A 984 -11.86 31.01 -6.99
C ALA A 984 -11.97 32.36 -6.26
N THR A 985 -11.69 32.40 -4.94
CA THR A 985 -11.66 33.64 -4.15
C THR A 985 -10.45 34.50 -4.53
N TRP A 986 -9.26 33.90 -4.69
CA TRP A 986 -8.08 34.59 -5.20
C TRP A 986 -8.33 35.17 -6.60
N ALA A 987 -8.80 34.35 -7.55
CA ALA A 987 -9.07 34.81 -8.91
C ALA A 987 -10.03 36.01 -8.94
N ARG A 988 -11.10 35.98 -8.14
CA ARG A 988 -12.07 37.08 -8.02
C ARG A 988 -11.48 38.35 -7.38
N ARG A 989 -10.64 38.21 -6.35
CA ARG A 989 -9.95 39.35 -5.71
C ARG A 989 -8.90 39.97 -6.63
N ASP A 990 -8.16 39.14 -7.35
CA ASP A 990 -7.14 39.56 -8.32
C ASP A 990 -7.76 40.27 -9.52
N GLU A 991 -8.91 39.77 -10.02
CA GLU A 991 -9.73 40.40 -11.05
C GLU A 991 -10.19 41.78 -10.57
N HIS A 992 -10.84 41.88 -9.40
CA HIS A 992 -11.28 43.16 -8.83
C HIS A 992 -10.13 44.16 -8.63
N ALA A 993 -8.98 43.70 -8.14
CA ALA A 993 -7.79 44.52 -8.00
C ALA A 993 -7.23 44.95 -9.38
N SER A 994 -7.38 44.15 -10.43
CA SER A 994 -7.02 44.54 -11.81
C SER A 994 -7.99 45.57 -12.40
N GLU A 995 -9.30 45.43 -12.16
CA GLU A 995 -10.32 46.40 -12.56
C GLU A 995 -10.06 47.76 -11.91
N ARG A 996 -9.86 47.81 -10.58
CA ARG A 996 -9.51 49.03 -9.84
C ARG A 996 -8.22 49.69 -10.36
N ARG A 997 -7.23 48.90 -10.80
CA ARG A 997 -5.97 49.41 -11.41
C ARG A 997 -6.17 49.94 -12.84
N CYS A 998 -7.26 49.58 -13.52
CA CYS A 998 -7.62 50.11 -14.84
C CYS A 998 -8.60 51.30 -14.78
N SER A 999 -9.46 51.36 -13.76
CA SER A 999 -10.33 52.53 -13.51
C SER A 999 -9.52 53.67 -12.90
N SER A 1000 -9.17 54.68 -13.70
CA SER A 1000 -8.40 55.85 -13.27
C SER A 1000 -9.23 56.86 -12.46
N THR A 1001 -9.73 56.43 -11.30
CA THR A 1001 -10.49 57.22 -10.32
C THR A 1001 -9.78 57.19 -8.97
N GLU A 1002 -9.56 58.35 -8.37
CA GLU A 1002 -8.72 58.49 -7.18
C GLU A 1002 -9.43 58.03 -5.89
N HIS A 1003 -8.74 57.18 -5.11
CA HIS A 1003 -8.90 57.06 -3.66
C HIS A 1003 -10.33 56.88 -3.11
N GLU A 1004 -11.18 56.08 -3.76
CA GLU A 1004 -12.12 55.28 -2.96
C GLU A 1004 -11.30 54.22 -2.18
N PRO A 1005 -11.47 54.10 -0.85
CA PRO A 1005 -10.78 53.07 -0.08
C PRO A 1005 -11.18 51.67 -0.56
N GLU A 1006 -10.46 50.65 -0.11
CA GLU A 1006 -11.04 49.31 -0.09
C GLU A 1006 -12.30 49.38 0.79
N LEU A 1007 -13.45 49.11 0.19
CA LEU A 1007 -14.68 48.98 0.95
C LEU A 1007 -14.56 47.65 1.70
N GLU A 1008 -14.33 47.71 3.01
CA GLU A 1008 -14.35 46.52 3.88
C GLU A 1008 -15.67 45.75 3.70
N GLU A 1009 -16.75 46.45 3.34
CA GLU A 1009 -18.04 45.89 2.93
C GLU A 1009 -17.96 44.92 1.73
N ASP A 1010 -17.09 45.17 0.73
CA ASP A 1010 -16.90 44.31 -0.46
C ASP A 1010 -16.16 42.99 -0.13
N PHE A 1011 -15.37 43.00 0.94
CA PHE A 1011 -14.67 41.86 1.53
C PHE A 1011 -15.44 41.21 2.70
N SER A 1012 -16.43 41.91 3.25
CA SER A 1012 -17.29 41.43 4.34
C SER A 1012 -18.11 40.21 3.94
N ILE A 1013 -18.77 39.58 4.90
CA ILE A 1013 -19.63 38.41 4.66
C ILE A 1013 -20.86 38.70 3.76
N ARG A 1014 -21.20 39.97 3.54
CA ARG A 1014 -22.19 40.42 2.54
C ARG A 1014 -21.55 40.75 1.18
N GLY A 1015 -20.24 40.99 1.16
CA GLY A 1015 -19.47 41.44 0.01
C GLY A 1015 -19.15 40.35 -1.00
N LYS A 1016 -19.08 40.75 -2.28
CA LYS A 1016 -18.89 39.83 -3.42
C LYS A 1016 -17.54 39.10 -3.40
N LEU A 1017 -16.53 39.63 -2.69
CA LEU A 1017 -15.16 39.08 -2.64
C LEU A 1017 -14.95 38.08 -1.49
N HIS A 1018 -15.99 37.83 -0.68
CA HIS A 1018 -15.95 36.87 0.41
C HIS A 1018 -16.25 35.44 -0.07
N TRP A 1019 -15.52 34.45 0.45
CA TRP A 1019 -15.52 33.06 0.00
C TRP A 1019 -16.89 32.35 0.13
N LEU A 1020 -17.74 32.75 1.09
CA LEU A 1020 -19.14 32.29 1.15
C LEU A 1020 -19.96 32.73 -0.08
N ASN A 1021 -19.74 33.96 -0.57
CA ASN A 1021 -20.46 34.47 -1.74
C ASN A 1021 -19.88 33.89 -3.05
N VAL A 1022 -18.57 33.57 -3.07
CA VAL A 1022 -17.95 32.76 -4.13
C VAL A 1022 -18.62 31.37 -4.23
N MET A 1023 -18.86 30.69 -3.10
CA MET A 1023 -19.61 29.43 -3.09
C MET A 1023 -21.07 29.60 -3.51
N ASP A 1024 -21.76 30.62 -2.98
CA ASP A 1024 -23.16 30.86 -3.30
C ASP A 1024 -23.37 31.15 -4.81
N ASP A 1025 -22.47 31.90 -5.46
CA ASP A 1025 -22.52 32.15 -6.92
C ASP A 1025 -22.28 30.88 -7.74
N GLN A 1026 -21.33 30.05 -7.32
CA GLN A 1026 -21.04 28.75 -7.96
C GLN A 1026 -22.08 27.67 -7.61
N GLN A 1027 -23.08 27.99 -6.79
CA GLN A 1027 -24.10 27.08 -6.26
C GLN A 1027 -23.53 25.93 -5.42
N TRP A 1028 -22.36 26.12 -4.80
CA TRP A 1028 -21.69 25.09 -3.99
C TRP A 1028 -22.19 25.09 -2.54
N GLN A 1029 -22.60 23.92 -2.05
CA GLN A 1029 -22.91 23.65 -0.65
C GLN A 1029 -21.89 22.64 -0.13
N VAL A 1030 -20.87 23.16 0.58
CA VAL A 1030 -19.66 22.44 0.97
C VAL A 1030 -19.63 22.24 2.48
N PHE A 1031 -19.36 21.02 2.93
CA PHE A 1031 -19.16 20.73 4.36
C PHE A 1031 -17.66 20.83 4.71
N VAL A 1032 -17.31 21.76 5.60
CA VAL A 1032 -15.91 22.18 5.87
C VAL A 1032 -15.24 21.48 7.08
N GLY A 1033 -15.72 20.28 7.45
CA GLY A 1033 -15.20 19.44 8.54
C GLY A 1033 -15.24 17.95 8.25
#